data_AF-A0A0G4MFD8-F1
#
_entry.id   AF-A0A0G4MFD8-F1
#
_cell.length_a   1.000
_cell.length_b   1.000
_cell.length_c   1.000
_cell.angle_alpha   90.00
_cell.angle_beta   90.00
_cell.angle_gamma   90.00
#
_symmetry.space_group_name_H-M   'P 1'
#
loop_
_entity.id
_entity.type
_entity.pdbx_description
1 polymer ?
#
loop_
_entity_poly.entity_id
_entity_poly.type
_entity_poly.pdbx_seq_one_letter_code
_entity_poly.pdbx_strand_id
1 'polypeptide(L)'
;MVCKTRRPARVLVINPNTSASLTKSFEPVLASLSLPDTTLTYWTCPTGPSLIKTQADMYESASHCIPLLRAMADDFDGFLGACYADHPVVRLLQSYVGSKPVVGIFDASILAALQLVGPSTRFGIVTTGVAYEELLYEGVKHLLRRDKEVFAKFGGVAASGVGLMDLQPGSEAGAREKIMDATCRLLATKEGEDNIEVVSMGGVILSGMERWVHEGSELALGVEAGRRIKVIDQLLAGLLTLDALLQDDTVVKDYASLKGQSLLKETLGHQNRQSSAIIGATTDFDPSLTHALSWNAKGECPSFQAQHILRRANQNVHFVMRPDTQDEMDAELTNLDAIEDFVSPHGPELVNLYFRIVHPSFPILHKKVFLEKYGRSYRELTPTGLGAVYIMALNWWSYSPALSSMSKPDAHVLESKVLKMLFEVHKRPKISDLQGGLVLMQSPNVSSWALAGHLIAMAQNLGMNFDCSDWQVPDWERGVRKRVAWALFMQDKWGALVYGRGSLLRADDWDVQPLTASDFPETSKDDDLEEGSAEIEKGKQTFLHMVSLTEIVADVLDQFFTLRATRRRQTIEQVLESAKPLQLRLKAWLTALPIDLSVGDTVPRKLSSVGYLHLAYYTAEITLHRAILRSHSMASPAPDLYAITRLAASTRFTSALDFVKRLKAEHLQSFWYFSSGLSLAIIGLFAGILCMTSQDREGAEREALLAKLAEYRWLLRINSTSAEFMKYSIGVLDTRSQLMEQQIPLQAVLHAAQSVRSASQLDPVEYGDGDDDSPFTDDLLLSPNDGDEVWQQQKQQQQQQQQQQPPPNAFEQHYYGFEASGLVDATLSSSETHQFWIDGDG
;
A
#
# COMPACT_ATOMS: atom_id res chain seq x y z
N MET A 1 12.14 9.65 15.50
CA MET A 1 12.07 11.10 15.16
C MET A 1 12.56 11.29 13.71
N VAL A 2 11.67 11.14 12.73
CA VAL A 2 11.92 11.59 11.35
C VAL A 2 10.81 12.57 11.02
N CYS A 3 11.05 13.82 11.40
CA CYS A 3 10.27 14.95 10.95
C CYS A 3 10.33 14.96 9.40
N LYS A 4 9.20 15.11 8.70
CA LYS A 4 9.21 15.61 7.30
C LYS A 4 9.98 16.92 7.36
N THR A 5 11.27 16.89 7.06
CA THR A 5 12.04 18.10 6.82
C THR A 5 12.07 18.21 5.32
N ARG A 6 11.31 19.19 4.79
CA ARG A 6 11.57 19.73 3.45
C ARG A 6 13.08 19.94 3.39
N ARG A 7 13.77 19.33 2.42
CA ARG A 7 15.21 19.53 2.33
C ARG A 7 15.43 21.03 2.13
N PRO A 8 16.14 21.73 3.03
CA PRO A 8 16.36 23.15 2.86
C PRO A 8 17.03 23.39 1.51
N ALA A 9 16.37 24.12 0.62
CA ALA A 9 16.89 24.41 -0.72
C ALA A 9 17.69 25.70 -0.68
N ARG A 10 18.93 25.66 -1.20
CA ARG A 10 19.79 26.85 -1.33
C ARG A 10 19.62 27.42 -2.73
N VAL A 11 19.03 28.60 -2.83
CA VAL A 11 18.78 29.27 -4.11
C VAL A 11 19.77 30.41 -4.31
N LEU A 12 20.42 30.45 -5.46
CA LEU A 12 21.25 31.57 -5.88
C LEU A 12 20.44 32.55 -6.73
N VAL A 13 20.25 33.77 -6.23
CA VAL A 13 19.66 34.89 -6.97
C VAL A 13 20.77 35.65 -7.68
N ILE A 14 20.79 35.59 -8.99
CA ILE A 14 21.88 36.05 -9.86
C ILE A 14 21.51 37.41 -10.42
N ASN A 15 22.19 38.48 -9.99
CA ASN A 15 22.27 39.73 -10.74
C ASN A 15 23.44 39.63 -11.74
N PRO A 16 23.17 39.56 -13.05
CA PRO A 16 24.23 39.35 -14.04
C PRO A 16 25.05 40.62 -14.36
N ASN A 17 24.70 41.79 -13.81
CA ASN A 17 25.52 43.01 -13.92
C ASN A 17 26.36 43.27 -12.65
N THR A 18 27.23 44.29 -12.70
CA THR A 18 28.14 44.62 -11.60
C THR A 18 27.56 45.56 -10.53
N SER A 19 26.27 45.92 -10.62
CA SER A 19 25.64 46.87 -9.71
C SER A 19 25.11 46.22 -8.43
N ALA A 20 25.91 46.27 -7.37
CA ALA A 20 25.50 45.79 -6.04
C ALA A 20 24.31 46.58 -5.46
N SER A 21 24.14 47.85 -5.83
CA SER A 21 22.97 48.66 -5.44
C SER A 21 21.67 48.13 -6.03
N LEU A 22 21.73 47.54 -7.24
CA LEU A 22 20.55 46.93 -7.86
C LEU A 22 20.18 45.61 -7.16
N THR A 23 21.18 44.81 -6.78
CA THR A 23 20.96 43.60 -5.98
C THR A 23 20.23 43.92 -4.68
N LYS A 24 20.72 44.94 -3.96
CA LYS A 24 20.11 45.42 -2.71
C LYS A 24 18.69 45.96 -2.89
N SER A 25 18.31 46.46 -4.06
CA SER A 25 16.98 47.04 -4.25
C SER A 25 15.88 45.98 -4.29
N PHE A 26 16.18 44.76 -4.74
CA PHE A 26 15.19 43.69 -4.85
C PHE A 26 15.25 42.63 -3.74
N GLU A 27 16.28 42.64 -2.90
CA GLU A 27 16.36 41.78 -1.70
C GLU A 27 15.11 41.87 -0.80
N PRO A 28 14.56 43.06 -0.46
CA PRO A 28 13.39 43.17 0.40
C PRO A 28 12.12 42.59 -0.23
N VAL A 29 12.00 42.68 -1.56
CA VAL A 29 10.85 42.16 -2.31
C VAL A 29 10.82 40.64 -2.22
N LEU A 30 11.95 39.98 -2.48
CA LEU A 30 12.04 38.52 -2.36
C LEU A 30 11.97 38.06 -0.90
N ALA A 31 12.51 38.82 0.05
CA ALA A 31 12.40 38.51 1.49
C ALA A 31 10.97 38.63 2.04
N SER A 32 10.07 39.35 1.36
CA SER A 32 8.67 39.44 1.76
C SER A 32 7.90 38.12 1.54
N LEU A 33 8.41 37.24 0.66
CA LEU A 33 7.90 35.89 0.48
C LEU A 33 8.44 34.97 1.58
N SER A 34 7.56 34.58 2.50
CA SER A 34 7.90 33.55 3.49
C SER A 34 7.90 32.18 2.82
N LEU A 35 9.10 31.67 2.49
CA LEU A 35 9.30 30.31 1.99
C LEU A 35 10.03 29.50 3.09
N PRO A 36 9.30 28.70 3.91
CA PRO A 36 9.82 28.17 5.18
C PRO A 36 11.10 27.31 5.10
N ASP A 37 11.49 26.83 3.92
CA ASP A 37 12.65 25.96 3.74
C ASP A 37 13.44 26.28 2.46
N THR A 38 13.39 27.54 2.00
CA THR A 38 14.19 28.03 0.87
C THR A 38 15.07 29.18 1.35
N THR A 39 16.39 28.99 1.27
CA THR A 39 17.38 30.01 1.65
C THR A 39 17.88 30.72 0.40
N LEU A 40 17.69 32.04 0.35
CA LEU A 40 18.15 32.87 -0.76
C LEU A 40 19.57 33.39 -0.49
N THR A 41 20.46 33.19 -1.47
CA THR A 41 21.78 33.82 -1.51
C THR A 41 21.85 34.74 -2.72
N TYR A 42 22.26 35.98 -2.51
CA TYR A 42 22.32 36.98 -3.57
C TYR A 42 23.72 37.10 -4.13
N TRP A 43 23.84 37.10 -5.45
CA TRP A 43 25.11 37.19 -6.14
C TRP A 43 25.07 38.29 -7.19
N THR A 44 26.13 39.11 -7.20
CA THR A 44 26.34 40.18 -8.18
C THR A 44 27.58 39.83 -8.98
N CYS A 45 27.51 39.93 -10.30
CA CYS A 45 28.67 39.64 -11.14
C CYS A 45 29.81 40.60 -10.79
N PRO A 46 31.05 40.12 -10.53
CA PRO A 46 32.14 41.00 -10.13
C PRO A 46 32.74 41.81 -11.30
N THR A 47 32.47 41.40 -12.55
CA THR A 47 33.06 42.00 -13.76
C THR A 47 32.03 42.03 -14.89
N GLY A 48 32.25 42.88 -15.91
CA GLY A 48 31.32 43.08 -17.02
C GLY A 48 30.52 44.39 -16.89
N PRO A 49 29.39 44.53 -17.61
CA PRO A 49 28.65 45.78 -17.67
C PRO A 49 27.99 46.14 -16.33
N SER A 50 27.96 47.44 -16.01
CA SER A 50 27.32 47.96 -14.79
C SER A 50 25.80 47.96 -14.85
N LEU A 51 25.25 48.09 -16.05
CA LEU A 51 23.84 47.94 -16.37
C LEU A 51 23.72 47.29 -17.74
N ILE A 52 22.76 46.38 -17.89
CA ILE A 52 22.50 45.69 -19.16
C ILE A 52 21.45 46.50 -19.92
N LYS A 53 21.85 47.09 -21.05
CA LYS A 53 20.99 47.95 -21.88
C LYS A 53 20.74 47.38 -23.26
N THR A 54 21.71 46.61 -23.76
CA THR A 54 21.73 46.10 -25.12
C THR A 54 21.92 44.60 -25.16
N GLN A 55 21.67 44.00 -26.33
CA GLN A 55 21.97 42.59 -26.55
C GLN A 55 23.46 42.28 -26.40
N ALA A 56 24.35 43.21 -26.78
CA ALA A 56 25.79 43.05 -26.60
C ALA A 56 26.15 42.96 -25.11
N ASP A 57 25.56 43.81 -24.26
CA ASP A 57 25.77 43.77 -22.81
C ASP A 57 25.32 42.42 -22.21
N MET A 58 24.24 41.82 -22.72
CA MET A 58 23.77 40.51 -22.25
C MET A 58 24.77 39.39 -22.56
N TYR A 59 25.35 39.38 -23.76
CA TYR A 59 26.37 38.40 -24.14
C TYR A 59 27.69 38.62 -23.40
N GLU A 60 28.12 39.87 -23.25
CA GLU A 60 29.28 40.23 -22.44
C GLU A 60 29.06 39.75 -21.00
N SER A 61 27.99 40.19 -20.34
CA SER A 61 27.61 39.77 -18.98
C SER A 61 27.58 38.25 -18.81
N ALA A 62 26.97 37.51 -19.74
CA ALA A 62 26.93 36.05 -19.68
C ALA A 62 28.34 35.43 -19.75
N SER A 63 29.24 35.98 -20.57
CA SER A 63 30.64 35.51 -20.66
C SER A 63 31.43 35.69 -19.35
N HIS A 64 31.11 36.73 -18.58
CA HIS A 64 31.67 36.97 -17.25
C HIS A 64 31.01 36.09 -16.18
N CYS A 65 29.69 35.89 -16.24
CA CYS A 65 28.94 35.15 -15.23
C CYS A 65 29.21 33.64 -15.27
N ILE A 66 29.16 33.02 -16.45
CA ILE A 66 29.12 31.55 -16.57
C ILE A 66 30.33 30.83 -15.95
N PRO A 67 31.59 31.29 -16.15
CA PRO A 67 32.75 30.64 -15.52
C PRO A 67 32.68 30.65 -13.98
N LEU A 68 32.20 31.75 -13.40
CA LEU A 68 32.08 31.94 -11.95
C LEU A 68 30.92 31.13 -11.38
N LEU A 69 29.75 31.19 -12.02
CA LEU A 69 28.58 30.43 -11.61
C LEU A 69 28.83 28.92 -11.69
N ARG A 70 29.57 28.45 -12.70
CA ARG A 70 29.96 27.04 -12.81
C ARG A 70 30.85 26.60 -11.64
N ALA A 71 31.75 27.46 -11.17
CA ALA A 71 32.65 27.14 -10.07
C ALA A 71 31.94 26.97 -8.72
N MET A 72 30.76 27.59 -8.56
CA MET A 72 29.95 27.53 -7.32
C MET A 72 28.61 26.80 -7.52
N ALA A 73 28.40 26.13 -8.65
CA ALA A 73 27.11 25.53 -8.98
C ALA A 73 26.71 24.41 -8.01
N ASP A 74 27.67 23.73 -7.38
CA ASP A 74 27.42 22.66 -6.41
C ASP A 74 26.96 23.18 -5.04
N ASP A 75 27.15 24.47 -4.77
CA ASP A 75 26.74 25.13 -3.53
C ASP A 75 25.25 25.50 -3.49
N PHE A 76 24.54 25.32 -4.60
CA PHE A 76 23.13 25.70 -4.75
C PHE A 76 22.29 24.58 -5.36
N ASP A 77 21.01 24.58 -5.03
CA ASP A 77 20.02 23.60 -5.46
C ASP A 77 19.15 24.16 -6.61
N GLY A 78 19.03 25.48 -6.71
CA GLY A 78 18.35 26.19 -7.82
C GLY A 78 18.88 27.60 -8.06
N PHE A 79 18.58 28.16 -9.23
CA PHE A 79 19.13 29.44 -9.67
C PHE A 79 18.05 30.37 -10.23
N LEU A 80 18.00 31.61 -9.75
CA LEU A 80 17.08 32.64 -10.23
C LEU A 80 17.85 33.75 -10.95
N GLY A 81 17.68 33.88 -12.26
CA GLY A 81 18.26 34.95 -13.06
C GLY A 81 17.47 36.26 -12.92
N ALA A 82 18.00 37.23 -12.18
CA ALA A 82 17.37 38.52 -11.90
C ALA A 82 17.65 39.58 -12.99
N CYS A 83 17.39 39.21 -14.25
CA CYS A 83 17.42 40.13 -15.39
C CYS A 83 16.14 39.97 -16.19
N TYR A 84 15.41 41.07 -16.39
CA TYR A 84 14.17 41.05 -17.15
C TYR A 84 14.46 41.22 -18.64
N ALA A 85 14.99 40.16 -19.25
CA ALA A 85 15.21 40.02 -20.69
C ALA A 85 15.42 38.53 -21.02
N ASP A 86 15.41 38.18 -22.31
CA ASP A 86 15.85 36.86 -22.81
C ASP A 86 17.38 36.74 -22.69
N HIS A 87 17.88 36.68 -21.44
CA HIS A 87 19.28 36.79 -21.12
C HIS A 87 20.01 35.43 -21.30
N PRO A 88 21.13 35.37 -22.06
CA PRO A 88 21.82 34.11 -22.35
C PRO A 88 22.29 33.33 -21.12
N VAL A 89 22.57 34.02 -20.00
CA VAL A 89 22.98 33.38 -18.74
C VAL A 89 22.01 32.30 -18.28
N VAL A 90 20.70 32.46 -18.49
CA VAL A 90 19.68 31.48 -18.06
C VAL A 90 19.86 30.18 -18.85
N ARG A 91 19.84 30.27 -20.19
CA ARG A 91 19.97 29.09 -21.08
C ARG A 91 21.33 28.43 -20.99
N LEU A 92 22.39 29.22 -20.90
CA LEU A 92 23.74 28.70 -20.73
C LEU A 92 23.89 27.98 -19.39
N LEU A 93 23.41 28.57 -18.29
CA LEU A 93 23.49 27.91 -16.98
C LEU A 93 22.66 26.62 -16.95
N GLN A 94 21.45 26.61 -17.52
CA GLN A 94 20.62 25.40 -17.69
C GLN A 94 21.41 24.25 -18.35
N SER A 95 22.25 24.55 -19.35
CA SER A 95 23.06 23.54 -20.03
C SER A 95 24.21 22.98 -19.16
N TYR A 96 24.63 23.69 -18.11
CA TYR A 96 25.77 23.31 -17.26
C TYR A 96 25.37 22.67 -15.93
N VAL A 97 24.21 23.00 -15.36
CA VAL A 97 23.83 22.58 -13.99
C VAL A 97 22.96 21.31 -13.92
N GLY A 98 22.80 20.62 -15.05
CA GLY A 98 22.10 19.32 -15.11
C GLY A 98 20.61 19.43 -14.77
N SER A 99 20.16 18.72 -13.74
CA SER A 99 18.76 18.67 -13.31
C SER A 99 18.36 19.81 -12.36
N LYS A 100 19.29 20.69 -11.97
CA LYS A 100 18.97 21.81 -11.07
C LYS A 100 18.14 22.86 -11.80
N PRO A 101 17.00 23.30 -11.25
CA PRO A 101 16.16 24.29 -11.93
C PRO A 101 16.87 25.64 -12.01
N VAL A 102 16.80 26.26 -13.19
CA VAL A 102 17.25 27.63 -13.45
C VAL A 102 16.09 28.38 -14.08
N VAL A 103 15.65 29.44 -13.42
CA VAL A 103 14.49 30.24 -13.83
C VAL A 103 14.93 31.67 -14.11
N GLY A 104 14.56 32.22 -15.26
CA GLY A 104 14.69 33.65 -15.54
C GLY A 104 13.40 34.38 -15.15
N ILE A 105 13.51 35.56 -14.53
CA ILE A 105 12.32 36.35 -14.14
C ILE A 105 11.50 36.82 -15.36
N PHE A 106 12.16 37.00 -16.50
CA PHE A 106 11.51 37.31 -17.78
C PHE A 106 10.56 36.17 -18.19
N ASP A 107 11.10 34.96 -18.36
CA ASP A 107 10.35 33.76 -18.71
C ASP A 107 9.18 33.52 -17.75
N ALA A 108 9.46 33.56 -16.44
CA ALA A 108 8.47 33.24 -15.41
C ALA A 108 7.29 34.21 -15.44
N SER A 109 7.55 35.51 -15.61
CA SER A 109 6.48 36.51 -15.70
C SER A 109 5.58 36.30 -16.93
N ILE A 110 6.16 35.95 -18.08
CA ILE A 110 5.42 35.74 -19.33
C ILE A 110 4.58 34.46 -19.23
N LEU A 111 5.16 33.38 -18.70
CA LEU A 111 4.43 32.13 -18.49
C LEU A 111 3.28 32.31 -17.49
N ALA A 112 3.51 33.05 -16.40
CA ALA A 112 2.45 33.41 -15.46
C ALA A 112 1.35 34.25 -16.13
N ALA A 113 1.73 35.21 -16.99
CA ALA A 113 0.78 36.02 -17.74
C ALA A 113 -0.09 35.18 -18.67
N LEU A 114 0.51 34.22 -19.39
CA LEU A 114 -0.18 33.32 -20.30
C LEU A 114 -1.22 32.42 -19.60
N GLN A 115 -1.02 32.10 -18.31
CA GLN A 115 -1.99 31.36 -17.51
C GLN A 115 -3.18 32.23 -17.04
N LEU A 116 -3.00 33.56 -17.00
CA LEU A 116 -3.98 34.49 -16.47
C LEU A 116 -4.83 35.18 -17.53
N VAL A 117 -4.37 35.17 -18.80
CA VAL A 117 -5.10 35.69 -19.96
C VAL A 117 -6.20 34.74 -20.42
N GLY A 118 -7.37 35.29 -20.72
CA GLY A 118 -8.51 34.56 -21.27
C GLY A 118 -8.40 34.27 -22.77
N PRO A 119 -9.43 33.65 -23.38
CA PRO A 119 -9.43 33.31 -24.80
C PRO A 119 -9.31 34.52 -25.74
N SER A 120 -9.82 35.68 -25.33
CA SER A 120 -9.85 36.91 -26.12
C SER A 120 -9.04 38.05 -25.49
N THR A 121 -8.23 37.76 -24.46
CA THR A 121 -7.48 38.79 -23.73
C THR A 121 -5.98 38.57 -23.81
N ARG A 122 -5.24 39.66 -23.60
CA ARG A 122 -3.80 39.76 -23.87
C ARG A 122 -3.06 40.21 -22.62
N PHE A 123 -1.74 40.02 -22.62
CA PHE A 123 -0.86 40.58 -21.60
C PHE A 123 0.08 41.61 -22.19
N GLY A 124 0.43 42.65 -21.42
CA GLY A 124 1.42 43.66 -21.81
C GLY A 124 2.55 43.77 -20.78
N ILE A 125 3.61 44.50 -21.14
CA ILE A 125 4.76 44.73 -20.26
C ILE A 125 4.96 46.23 -20.05
N VAL A 126 5.06 46.67 -18.79
CA VAL A 126 5.51 48.04 -18.46
C VAL A 126 6.99 47.98 -18.07
N THR A 127 7.86 48.68 -18.79
CA THR A 127 9.32 48.66 -18.55
C THR A 127 9.88 50.02 -18.14
N THR A 128 11.20 50.11 -17.96
CA THR A 128 11.92 51.32 -17.55
C THR A 128 12.15 52.26 -18.74
N GLY A 129 13.27 52.17 -19.44
CA GLY A 129 13.61 53.05 -20.57
C GLY A 129 13.04 52.61 -21.93
N VAL A 130 12.84 53.57 -22.84
CA VAL A 130 12.32 53.33 -24.21
C VAL A 130 13.19 52.36 -25.02
N ALA A 131 14.51 52.36 -24.78
CA ALA A 131 15.44 51.44 -25.44
C ALA A 131 15.14 49.95 -25.16
N TYR A 132 14.39 49.64 -24.10
CA TYR A 132 14.01 48.26 -23.77
C TYR A 132 12.73 47.80 -24.47
N GLU A 133 11.90 48.69 -25.04
CA GLU A 133 10.64 48.29 -25.68
C GLU A 133 10.90 47.29 -26.83
N GLU A 134 11.80 47.64 -27.75
CA GLU A 134 12.17 46.77 -28.87
C GLU A 134 12.87 45.49 -28.40
N LEU A 135 13.78 45.62 -27.43
CA LEU A 135 14.54 44.48 -26.89
C LEU A 135 13.61 43.44 -26.24
N LEU A 136 12.65 43.89 -25.41
CA LEU A 136 11.70 43.01 -24.73
C LEU A 136 10.66 42.47 -25.69
N TYR A 137 10.22 43.27 -26.67
CA TYR A 137 9.30 42.80 -27.71
C TYR A 137 9.90 41.63 -28.50
N GLU A 138 11.14 41.79 -28.99
CA GLU A 138 11.83 40.70 -29.69
C GLU A 138 12.15 39.53 -28.74
N GLY A 139 12.42 39.78 -27.46
CA GLY A 139 12.58 38.74 -26.44
C GLY A 139 11.32 37.88 -26.24
N VAL A 140 10.14 38.49 -26.14
CA VAL A 140 8.86 37.75 -26.02
C VAL A 140 8.61 36.96 -27.29
N LYS A 141 8.85 37.59 -28.44
CA LYS A 141 8.75 36.94 -29.74
C LYS A 141 9.68 35.74 -29.83
N HIS A 142 10.92 35.83 -29.34
CA HIS A 142 11.89 34.75 -29.26
C HIS A 142 11.42 33.59 -28.37
N LEU A 143 10.90 33.90 -27.18
CA LEU A 143 10.39 32.91 -26.23
C LEU A 143 9.19 32.14 -26.79
N LEU A 144 8.30 32.81 -27.53
CA LEU A 144 7.03 32.26 -28.03
C LEU A 144 7.06 31.76 -29.49
N ARG A 145 8.23 31.75 -30.17
CA ARG A 145 8.37 31.53 -31.64
C ARG A 145 7.70 30.27 -32.21
N ARG A 146 7.37 29.28 -31.38
CA ARG A 146 6.77 28.01 -31.84
C ARG A 146 5.25 28.07 -31.97
N ASP A 147 4.60 29.11 -31.46
CA ASP A 147 3.14 29.18 -31.41
C ASP A 147 2.65 30.60 -31.73
N LYS A 148 2.17 30.78 -32.97
CA LYS A 148 1.66 32.07 -33.46
C LYS A 148 0.40 32.50 -32.73
N GLU A 149 -0.41 31.54 -32.24
CA GLU A 149 -1.64 31.81 -31.51
C GLU A 149 -1.33 32.29 -30.10
N VAL A 150 -0.31 31.70 -29.46
CA VAL A 150 0.17 32.16 -28.15
C VAL A 150 0.86 33.53 -28.24
N PHE A 151 1.65 33.78 -29.28
CA PHE A 151 2.25 35.11 -29.48
C PHE A 151 1.19 36.20 -29.72
N ALA A 152 0.06 35.87 -30.35
CA ALA A 152 -1.05 36.82 -30.51
C ALA A 152 -1.62 37.30 -29.16
N LYS A 153 -1.39 36.56 -28.05
CA LYS A 153 -1.77 36.98 -26.70
C LYS A 153 -0.87 38.08 -26.11
N PHE A 154 0.21 38.48 -26.78
CA PHE A 154 1.11 39.53 -26.30
C PHE A 154 0.74 40.90 -26.88
N GLY A 155 0.30 41.83 -26.02
CA GLY A 155 -0.18 43.18 -26.35
C GLY A 155 0.92 44.24 -26.56
N GLY A 156 2.18 43.94 -26.23
CA GLY A 156 3.31 44.86 -26.45
C GLY A 156 3.97 45.36 -25.16
N VAL A 157 4.83 46.36 -25.31
CA VAL A 157 5.69 46.90 -24.24
C VAL A 157 5.54 48.43 -24.20
N ALA A 158 5.46 49.01 -23.01
CA ALA A 158 5.49 50.46 -22.80
C ALA A 158 6.52 50.87 -21.74
N ALA A 159 7.40 51.81 -22.06
CA ALA A 159 8.43 52.32 -21.18
C ALA A 159 7.94 53.49 -20.32
N SER A 160 8.17 53.43 -19.02
CA SER A 160 7.82 54.47 -18.02
C SER A 160 8.82 55.61 -17.92
N GLY A 161 10.08 55.40 -18.29
CA GLY A 161 11.18 56.32 -18.03
C GLY A 161 11.66 56.33 -16.57
N VAL A 162 11.21 55.37 -15.75
CA VAL A 162 11.68 55.20 -14.37
C VAL A 162 13.09 54.60 -14.38
N GLY A 163 14.03 55.25 -13.69
CA GLY A 163 15.40 54.76 -13.50
C GLY A 163 15.84 54.79 -12.04
N LEU A 164 17.13 54.49 -11.80
CA LEU A 164 17.70 54.43 -10.45
C LEU A 164 17.56 55.73 -9.63
N MET A 165 17.51 56.89 -10.30
CA MET A 165 17.35 58.19 -9.63
C MET A 165 15.94 58.36 -9.05
N ASP A 166 14.94 57.73 -9.67
CA ASP A 166 13.54 57.78 -9.22
C ASP A 166 13.29 56.88 -7.99
N LEU A 167 14.27 56.05 -7.59
CA LEU A 167 14.23 55.22 -6.38
C LEU A 167 14.72 55.95 -5.13
N GLN A 168 15.20 57.19 -5.24
CA GLN A 168 15.68 57.95 -4.10
C GLN A 168 14.51 58.45 -3.23
N PRO A 169 14.65 58.46 -1.89
CA PRO A 169 13.63 58.99 -0.99
C PRO A 169 13.19 60.40 -1.41
N GLY A 170 11.89 60.61 -1.59
CA GLY A 170 11.30 61.88 -2.04
C GLY A 170 11.00 61.98 -3.54
N SER A 171 11.38 60.98 -4.36
CA SER A 171 11.09 60.95 -5.81
C SER A 171 9.84 60.14 -6.19
N GLU A 172 9.10 59.63 -5.21
CA GLU A 172 7.96 58.71 -5.40
C GLU A 172 6.84 59.30 -6.28
N ALA A 173 6.57 60.60 -6.15
CA ALA A 173 5.55 61.26 -6.95
C ALA A 173 5.87 61.23 -8.47
N GLY A 174 7.15 61.44 -8.82
CA GLY A 174 7.61 61.39 -10.20
C GLY A 174 7.65 59.97 -10.75
N ALA A 175 8.05 58.98 -9.93
CA ALA A 175 8.02 57.56 -10.31
C ALA A 175 6.58 57.09 -10.55
N ARG A 176 5.65 57.47 -9.67
CA ARG A 176 4.22 57.18 -9.79
C ARG A 176 3.64 57.73 -11.09
N GLU A 177 3.85 59.01 -11.40
CA GLU A 177 3.32 59.65 -12.61
C GLU A 177 3.84 58.95 -13.88
N LYS A 178 5.14 58.65 -13.94
CA LYS A 178 5.78 57.93 -15.03
C LYS A 178 5.20 56.52 -15.27
N ILE A 179 4.98 55.75 -14.21
CA ILE A 179 4.41 54.40 -14.30
C ILE A 179 2.95 54.43 -14.72
N MET A 180 2.18 55.38 -14.19
CA MET A 180 0.79 55.58 -14.59
C MET A 180 0.70 55.96 -16.07
N ASP A 181 1.52 56.89 -16.56
CA ASP A 181 1.55 57.27 -17.98
C ASP A 181 1.87 56.08 -18.90
N ALA A 182 2.90 55.29 -18.58
CA ALA A 182 3.22 54.09 -19.37
C ALA A 182 2.11 53.04 -19.33
N THR A 183 1.46 52.87 -18.17
CA THR A 183 0.33 51.96 -18.03
C THR A 183 -0.85 52.43 -18.88
N CYS A 184 -1.16 53.73 -18.84
CA CYS A 184 -2.19 54.32 -19.70
C CYS A 184 -1.86 54.13 -21.18
N ARG A 185 -0.61 54.34 -21.61
CA ARG A 185 -0.20 54.10 -23.01
C ARG A 185 -0.27 52.63 -23.41
N LEU A 186 0.07 51.71 -22.52
CA LEU A 186 -0.02 50.27 -22.77
C LEU A 186 -1.49 49.82 -22.92
N LEU A 187 -2.38 50.37 -22.10
CA LEU A 187 -3.81 50.04 -22.08
C LEU A 187 -4.65 50.91 -23.02
N ALA A 188 -4.07 51.94 -23.64
CA ALA A 188 -4.75 52.81 -24.58
C ALA A 188 -4.90 52.08 -25.92
N THR A 189 -6.12 51.64 -26.21
CA THR A 189 -6.38 50.80 -27.39
C THR A 189 -7.35 51.50 -28.32
N LYS A 190 -7.07 51.43 -29.63
CA LYS A 190 -8.03 51.76 -30.69
C LYS A 190 -9.20 50.78 -30.57
N GLU A 191 -10.43 51.26 -30.74
CA GLU A 191 -11.65 50.44 -30.60
C GLU A 191 -11.53 49.10 -31.34
N GLY A 192 -11.45 47.98 -30.59
CA GLY A 192 -11.67 46.62 -31.10
C GLY A 192 -10.47 45.66 -31.21
N GLU A 193 -9.21 46.07 -30.97
CA GLU A 193 -8.05 45.19 -31.31
C GLU A 193 -7.11 44.77 -30.14
N ASP A 194 -7.14 45.45 -29.00
CA ASP A 194 -6.23 45.16 -27.89
C ASP A 194 -7.04 45.13 -26.56
N ASN A 195 -7.24 43.95 -25.97
CA ASN A 195 -7.87 43.82 -24.65
C ASN A 195 -6.84 43.26 -23.66
N ILE A 196 -5.95 44.13 -23.15
CA ILE A 196 -4.93 43.74 -22.18
C ILE A 196 -5.58 43.64 -20.79
N GLU A 197 -5.56 42.44 -20.20
CA GLU A 197 -6.06 42.19 -18.84
C GLU A 197 -4.97 41.85 -17.83
N VAL A 198 -3.75 41.63 -18.32
CA VAL A 198 -2.60 41.25 -17.49
C VAL A 198 -1.41 42.14 -17.82
N VAL A 199 -0.79 42.74 -16.81
CA VAL A 199 0.40 43.59 -16.97
C VAL A 199 1.56 42.97 -16.21
N SER A 200 2.65 42.69 -16.90
CA SER A 200 3.90 42.24 -16.29
C SER A 200 4.85 43.41 -16.04
N MET A 201 5.45 43.42 -14.86
CA MET A 201 6.42 44.43 -14.45
C MET A 201 7.78 44.14 -15.09
N GLY A 202 8.20 45.03 -15.99
CA GLY A 202 9.28 44.83 -16.94
C GLY A 202 10.64 45.37 -16.50
N GLY A 203 11.15 44.87 -15.36
CA GLY A 203 12.47 45.22 -14.85
C GLY A 203 12.53 45.26 -13.33
N VAL A 204 13.63 44.76 -12.74
CA VAL A 204 13.80 44.66 -11.28
C VAL A 204 13.67 45.98 -10.52
N ILE A 205 13.85 47.12 -11.20
CA ILE A 205 13.65 48.47 -10.65
C ILE A 205 12.18 48.75 -10.33
N LEU A 206 11.25 48.13 -11.06
CA LEU A 206 9.81 48.37 -10.94
C LEU A 206 9.15 47.47 -9.88
N SER A 207 9.88 46.55 -9.28
CA SER A 207 9.31 45.62 -8.30
C SER A 207 8.78 46.32 -7.05
N GLY A 208 7.62 45.87 -6.56
CA GLY A 208 6.90 46.52 -5.46
C GLY A 208 6.15 47.81 -5.84
N MET A 209 6.03 48.12 -7.14
CA MET A 209 5.31 49.31 -7.64
C MET A 209 3.95 48.97 -8.29
N GLU A 210 3.41 47.77 -8.05
CA GLU A 210 2.18 47.24 -8.65
C GLU A 210 0.98 48.15 -8.38
N ARG A 211 0.94 48.79 -7.20
CA ARG A 211 -0.10 49.76 -6.84
C ARG A 211 -0.24 50.88 -7.89
N TRP A 212 0.86 51.36 -8.46
CA TRP A 212 0.82 52.47 -9.42
C TRP A 212 0.39 52.01 -10.81
N VAL A 213 0.62 50.73 -11.15
CA VAL A 213 0.03 50.11 -12.35
C VAL A 213 -1.47 49.94 -12.17
N HIS A 214 -1.95 49.53 -11.00
CA HIS A 214 -3.40 49.49 -10.72
C HIS A 214 -4.05 50.87 -10.82
N GLU A 215 -3.43 51.91 -10.24
CA GLU A 215 -3.92 53.29 -10.35
C GLU A 215 -3.92 53.81 -11.80
N GLY A 216 -2.88 53.50 -12.58
CA GLY A 216 -2.84 53.80 -14.01
C GLY A 216 -3.91 53.04 -14.81
N SER A 217 -4.21 51.80 -14.42
CA SER A 217 -5.25 50.98 -15.04
C SER A 217 -6.65 51.54 -14.79
N GLU A 218 -6.93 51.98 -13.56
CA GLU A 218 -8.19 52.66 -13.22
C GLU A 218 -8.34 53.98 -13.97
N LEU A 219 -7.24 54.72 -14.18
CA LEU A 219 -7.25 55.96 -14.96
C LEU A 219 -7.53 55.70 -16.45
N ALA A 220 -6.95 54.65 -17.04
CA ALA A 220 -7.07 54.34 -18.45
C ALA A 220 -8.43 53.72 -18.83
N LEU A 221 -8.94 52.80 -18.02
CA LEU A 221 -10.11 51.96 -18.34
C LEU A 221 -11.35 52.28 -17.49
N GLY A 222 -11.23 53.19 -16.52
CA GLY A 222 -12.23 53.42 -15.49
C GLY A 222 -12.12 52.44 -14.32
N VAL A 223 -12.69 52.80 -13.17
CA VAL A 223 -12.50 52.08 -11.88
C VAL A 223 -12.84 50.59 -11.97
N GLU A 224 -13.98 50.24 -12.57
CA GLU A 224 -14.43 48.83 -12.60
C GLU A 224 -13.57 47.95 -13.51
N ALA A 225 -13.15 48.44 -14.68
CA ALA A 225 -12.32 47.69 -15.61
C ALA A 225 -10.85 47.69 -15.19
N GLY A 226 -10.34 48.81 -14.68
CA GLY A 226 -8.97 48.93 -14.18
C GLY A 226 -8.69 48.01 -12.98
N ARG A 227 -9.67 47.81 -12.09
CA ARG A 227 -9.55 46.85 -10.97
C ARG A 227 -9.47 45.39 -11.39
N ARG A 228 -9.90 45.05 -12.61
CA ARG A 228 -9.79 43.69 -13.15
C ARG A 228 -8.42 43.38 -13.74
N ILE A 229 -7.58 44.40 -13.98
CA ILE A 229 -6.21 44.21 -14.45
C ILE A 229 -5.41 43.45 -13.39
N LYS A 230 -4.80 42.34 -13.80
CA LYS A 230 -3.90 41.55 -12.95
C LYS A 230 -2.47 42.04 -13.19
N VAL A 231 -1.74 42.34 -12.12
CA VAL A 231 -0.34 42.79 -12.22
C VAL A 231 0.57 41.67 -11.73
N ILE A 232 1.62 41.37 -12.50
CA ILE A 232 2.61 40.34 -12.19
C ILE A 232 3.94 41.01 -11.86
N ASP A 233 4.41 40.83 -10.63
CA ASP A 233 5.80 41.05 -10.29
C ASP A 233 6.65 39.87 -10.77
N GLN A 234 7.63 40.18 -11.60
CA GLN A 234 8.53 39.25 -12.25
C GLN A 234 9.46 38.50 -11.28
N LEU A 235 9.87 39.13 -10.18
CA LEU A 235 10.74 38.51 -9.17
C LEU A 235 9.94 37.51 -8.35
N LEU A 236 8.73 37.88 -7.93
CA LEU A 236 7.83 36.98 -7.20
C LEU A 236 7.42 35.78 -8.09
N ALA A 237 7.04 36.04 -9.34
CA ALA A 237 6.71 34.98 -10.31
C ALA A 237 7.91 34.04 -10.53
N GLY A 238 9.12 34.60 -10.68
CA GLY A 238 10.35 33.84 -10.84
C GLY A 238 10.68 32.96 -9.63
N LEU A 239 10.61 33.53 -8.41
CA LEU A 239 10.91 32.79 -7.20
C LEU A 239 9.86 31.71 -6.89
N LEU A 240 8.56 31.99 -7.06
CA LEU A 240 7.50 31.00 -6.88
C LEU A 240 7.60 29.85 -7.89
N THR A 241 7.91 30.16 -9.15
CA THR A 241 8.15 29.14 -10.17
C THR A 241 9.35 28.27 -9.81
N LEU A 242 10.45 28.89 -9.36
CA LEU A 242 11.64 28.17 -8.95
C LEU A 242 11.40 27.30 -7.71
N ASP A 243 10.68 27.83 -6.70
CA ASP A 243 10.32 27.07 -5.51
C ASP A 243 9.43 25.87 -5.86
N ALA A 244 8.47 26.04 -6.77
CA ALA A 244 7.66 24.93 -7.28
C ALA A 244 8.48 23.88 -8.03
N LEU A 245 9.46 24.29 -8.84
CA LEU A 245 10.37 23.36 -9.54
C LEU A 245 11.35 22.66 -8.59
N LEU A 246 11.69 23.28 -7.46
CA LEU A 246 12.46 22.67 -6.39
C LEU A 246 11.62 21.70 -5.55
N GLN A 247 10.29 21.81 -5.61
CA GLN A 247 9.32 20.89 -5.01
C GLN A 247 8.95 19.73 -5.93
N ASP A 248 9.17 19.85 -7.24
CA ASP A 248 9.06 18.72 -8.18
C ASP A 248 10.28 17.82 -7.95
N ASP A 249 10.24 17.04 -6.87
CA ASP A 249 11.08 15.87 -6.67
C ASP A 249 10.84 14.96 -7.88
N THR A 250 11.62 15.16 -8.94
CA THR A 250 11.43 14.55 -10.24
C THR A 250 11.26 13.05 -10.03
N VAL A 251 10.02 12.58 -10.08
CA VAL A 251 9.67 11.18 -9.88
C VAL A 251 10.50 10.40 -10.88
N VAL A 252 11.43 9.58 -10.36
CA VAL A 252 12.45 8.98 -11.22
C VAL A 252 11.75 8.08 -12.23
N LYS A 253 11.77 8.48 -13.51
CA LYS A 253 11.09 7.77 -14.60
C LYS A 253 11.82 6.47 -14.95
N ASP A 254 13.16 6.50 -14.90
CA ASP A 254 14.04 5.36 -15.13
C ASP A 254 15.08 5.27 -14.01
N TYR A 255 15.03 4.20 -13.21
CA TYR A 255 15.96 3.98 -12.12
C TYR A 255 17.40 3.75 -12.58
N ALA A 256 17.64 3.38 -13.85
CA ALA A 256 18.98 3.31 -14.41
C ALA A 256 19.68 4.68 -14.45
N SER A 257 18.92 5.78 -14.45
CA SER A 257 19.45 7.15 -14.42
C SER A 257 19.90 7.63 -13.03
N LEU A 258 19.63 6.85 -11.96
CA LEU A 258 20.01 7.20 -10.60
C LEU A 258 21.54 7.32 -10.46
N LYS A 259 22.01 8.45 -9.92
CA LYS A 259 23.42 8.65 -9.54
C LYS A 259 23.73 7.84 -8.27
N GLY A 260 24.91 7.22 -8.20
CA GLY A 260 25.34 6.40 -7.05
C GLY A 260 24.96 4.92 -7.13
N GLN A 261 25.19 4.16 -6.07
CA GLN A 261 24.75 2.76 -5.95
C GLN A 261 23.29 2.73 -5.48
N SER A 262 22.38 2.20 -6.29
CA SER A 262 20.98 1.96 -5.89
C SER A 262 20.57 0.55 -6.32
N LEU A 263 19.79 -0.11 -5.47
CA LEU A 263 19.28 -1.46 -5.70
C LEU A 263 18.28 -1.54 -6.87
N LEU A 264 17.76 -0.38 -7.31
CA LEU A 264 16.68 -0.25 -8.28
C LEU A 264 17.13 -0.25 -9.75
N LYS A 265 18.43 -0.22 -10.05
CA LYS A 265 18.94 -0.02 -11.42
C LYS A 265 18.68 -1.17 -12.39
N GLU A 266 18.52 -2.38 -11.88
CA GLU A 266 18.43 -3.62 -12.69
C GLU A 266 17.14 -4.40 -12.42
N THR A 267 16.19 -3.80 -11.68
CA THR A 267 14.93 -4.48 -11.34
C THR A 267 14.05 -4.68 -12.57
N LEU A 268 13.41 -5.85 -12.64
CA LEU A 268 12.41 -6.16 -13.66
C LEU A 268 11.02 -5.73 -13.20
N GLY A 269 10.64 -6.08 -11.96
CA GLY A 269 9.26 -5.94 -11.48
C GLY A 269 8.92 -4.71 -10.64
N HIS A 270 9.92 -3.90 -10.24
CA HIS A 270 9.70 -2.70 -9.41
C HIS A 270 9.97 -1.38 -10.14
N GLN A 271 9.90 -1.36 -11.47
CA GLN A 271 10.09 -0.15 -12.26
C GLN A 271 8.93 0.83 -12.09
N ASN A 272 9.23 2.14 -12.03
CA ASN A 272 8.26 3.17 -11.64
C ASN A 272 7.21 3.45 -12.74
N ARG A 273 7.58 3.30 -14.02
CA ARG A 273 6.77 3.72 -15.19
C ARG A 273 6.72 2.70 -16.33
N GLN A 274 6.94 1.44 -16.00
CA GLN A 274 6.85 0.34 -16.95
C GLN A 274 6.14 -0.83 -16.28
N SER A 275 5.34 -1.55 -17.06
CA SER A 275 4.72 -2.82 -16.66
C SER A 275 5.36 -3.98 -17.41
N SER A 276 5.39 -5.15 -16.78
CA SER A 276 6.00 -6.36 -17.32
C SER A 276 4.96 -7.48 -17.39
N ALA A 277 4.92 -8.22 -18.49
CA ALA A 277 4.14 -9.45 -18.62
C ALA A 277 5.01 -10.58 -19.14
N ILE A 278 4.88 -11.77 -18.54
CA ILE A 278 5.57 -12.97 -19.00
C ILE A 278 5.00 -13.44 -20.34
N ILE A 279 5.86 -13.98 -21.19
CA ILE A 279 5.46 -14.58 -22.46
C ILE A 279 5.26 -16.08 -22.27
N GLY A 280 4.02 -16.54 -22.44
CA GLY A 280 3.69 -17.96 -22.39
C GLY A 280 4.17 -18.73 -23.63
N ALA A 281 4.49 -20.01 -23.46
CA ALA A 281 5.01 -20.87 -24.53
C ALA A 281 4.04 -21.07 -25.71
N THR A 282 2.73 -20.84 -25.50
CA THR A 282 1.68 -20.98 -26.53
C THR A 282 1.20 -19.64 -27.09
N THR A 283 1.90 -18.54 -26.79
CA THR A 283 1.58 -17.22 -27.35
C THR A 283 1.98 -17.15 -28.83
N ASP A 284 1.65 -16.05 -29.49
CA ASP A 284 2.07 -15.73 -30.87
C ASP A 284 3.58 -15.47 -30.99
N PHE A 285 4.29 -15.36 -29.86
CA PHE A 285 5.74 -15.26 -29.80
C PHE A 285 6.36 -16.60 -29.39
N ASP A 286 6.86 -17.35 -30.38
CA ASP A 286 7.51 -18.64 -30.15
C ASP A 286 8.89 -18.45 -29.47
N PRO A 287 9.10 -18.99 -28.24
CA PRO A 287 10.38 -18.87 -27.54
C PRO A 287 11.56 -19.42 -28.33
N SER A 288 11.38 -20.36 -29.26
CA SER A 288 12.48 -20.87 -30.10
C SER A 288 13.09 -19.80 -31.01
N LEU A 289 12.33 -18.77 -31.39
CA LEU A 289 12.81 -17.64 -32.17
C LEU A 289 13.80 -16.77 -31.39
N THR A 290 13.76 -16.82 -30.05
CA THR A 290 14.63 -16.03 -29.17
C THR A 290 16.10 -16.42 -29.26
N HIS A 291 16.40 -17.67 -29.64
CA HIS A 291 17.76 -18.15 -29.83
C HIS A 291 18.50 -17.44 -30.97
N ALA A 292 17.76 -16.93 -31.96
CA ALA A 292 18.33 -16.19 -33.08
C ALA A 292 18.48 -14.68 -32.79
N LEU A 293 17.95 -14.18 -31.67
CA LEU A 293 17.98 -12.77 -31.31
C LEU A 293 19.26 -12.39 -30.56
N SER A 294 19.74 -11.17 -30.78
CA SER A 294 20.84 -10.58 -30.03
C SER A 294 20.36 -9.83 -28.79
N TRP A 295 21.07 -9.95 -27.67
CA TRP A 295 20.69 -9.40 -26.37
C TRP A 295 21.77 -8.45 -25.84
N ASN A 296 21.36 -7.32 -25.25
CA ASN A 296 22.29 -6.40 -24.59
C ASN A 296 22.70 -6.90 -23.19
N ALA A 297 23.55 -6.15 -22.47
CA ALA A 297 24.00 -6.49 -21.12
C ALA A 297 22.86 -6.53 -20.09
N LYS A 298 21.77 -5.79 -20.34
CA LYS A 298 20.53 -5.84 -19.57
C LYS A 298 19.57 -6.91 -20.10
N GLY A 299 20.00 -7.86 -20.93
CA GLY A 299 19.16 -8.90 -21.52
C GLY A 299 17.93 -8.39 -22.28
N GLU A 300 17.96 -7.19 -22.83
CA GLU A 300 16.91 -6.64 -23.71
C GLU A 300 17.30 -6.88 -25.17
N CYS A 301 16.30 -7.08 -26.04
CA CYS A 301 16.49 -7.25 -27.48
C CYS A 301 16.38 -5.89 -28.20
N PRO A 302 17.49 -5.29 -28.70
CA PRO A 302 17.45 -3.96 -29.32
C PRO A 302 16.76 -3.93 -30.68
N SER A 303 16.73 -5.07 -31.38
CA SER A 303 16.11 -5.20 -32.71
C SER A 303 14.59 -5.35 -32.65
N PHE A 304 14.00 -5.47 -31.46
CA PHE A 304 12.56 -5.57 -31.29
C PHE A 304 11.94 -4.15 -31.35
N GLN A 305 11.48 -3.74 -32.54
CA GLN A 305 11.00 -2.37 -32.83
C GLN A 305 9.52 -2.12 -32.51
N ALA A 306 8.90 -2.91 -31.63
CA ALA A 306 7.54 -2.63 -31.17
C ALA A 306 7.52 -1.47 -30.15
N GLN A 307 6.34 -0.95 -29.80
CA GLN A 307 6.13 -0.07 -28.64
C GLN A 307 6.45 -0.75 -27.28
N HIS A 308 7.03 -1.94 -27.32
CA HIS A 308 7.34 -2.81 -26.19
C HIS A 308 8.81 -3.21 -26.22
N ILE A 309 9.36 -3.53 -25.06
CA ILE A 309 10.74 -4.02 -24.91
C ILE A 309 10.68 -5.50 -24.60
N LEU A 310 11.33 -6.32 -25.42
CA LEU A 310 11.50 -7.75 -25.14
C LEU A 310 12.69 -7.93 -24.20
N ARG A 311 12.43 -8.45 -23.00
CA ARG A 311 13.41 -8.67 -21.92
C ARG A 311 13.52 -10.15 -21.59
N ARG A 312 14.73 -10.70 -21.71
CA ARG A 312 15.04 -12.08 -21.36
C ARG A 312 15.46 -12.16 -19.90
N ALA A 313 14.73 -12.89 -19.06
CA ALA A 313 15.08 -13.10 -17.66
C ALA A 313 16.15 -14.20 -17.52
N ASN A 314 15.98 -15.33 -18.20
CA ASN A 314 16.98 -16.40 -18.33
C ASN A 314 16.89 -17.03 -19.73
N GLN A 315 17.50 -18.19 -19.99
CA GLN A 315 17.48 -18.79 -21.34
C GLN A 315 16.08 -19.10 -21.87
N ASN A 316 15.11 -19.39 -20.99
CA ASN A 316 13.79 -19.91 -21.36
C ASN A 316 12.65 -18.94 -21.03
N VAL A 317 12.86 -17.99 -20.14
CA VAL A 317 11.84 -17.08 -19.62
C VAL A 317 12.05 -15.68 -20.20
N HIS A 318 10.99 -15.18 -20.84
CA HIS A 318 10.97 -13.91 -21.53
C HIS A 318 9.77 -13.07 -21.08
N PHE A 319 9.97 -11.76 -21.05
CA PHE A 319 8.99 -10.76 -20.66
C PHE A 319 8.81 -9.74 -21.79
N VAL A 320 7.58 -9.28 -21.96
CA VAL A 320 7.27 -8.05 -22.69
C VAL A 320 7.13 -6.94 -21.65
N MET A 321 7.94 -5.91 -21.79
CA MET A 321 7.83 -4.69 -21.00
C MET A 321 7.11 -3.62 -21.82
N ARG A 322 6.19 -2.90 -21.18
CA ARG A 322 5.45 -1.80 -21.78
C ARG A 322 5.65 -0.53 -20.97
N PRO A 323 6.13 0.56 -21.56
CA PRO A 323 6.09 1.89 -20.93
C PRO A 323 4.65 2.36 -20.68
N ASP A 324 4.44 3.00 -19.53
CA ASP A 324 3.15 3.63 -19.20
C ASP A 324 2.93 4.87 -20.08
N THR A 325 1.69 5.13 -20.52
CA THR A 325 1.35 6.36 -21.26
C THR A 325 1.27 7.56 -20.31
N GLN A 326 1.33 8.78 -20.84
CA GLN A 326 1.23 9.99 -20.00
C GLN A 326 -0.09 10.04 -19.22
N ASP A 327 -1.22 9.73 -19.87
CA ASP A 327 -2.54 9.68 -19.20
C ASP A 327 -2.58 8.62 -18.07
N GLU A 328 -1.96 7.45 -18.28
CA GLU A 328 -1.88 6.40 -17.26
C GLU A 328 -1.02 6.86 -16.06
N MET A 329 0.05 7.61 -16.32
CA MET A 329 0.91 8.17 -15.30
C MET A 329 0.20 9.25 -14.48
N ASP A 330 -0.51 10.18 -15.15
CA ASP A 330 -1.23 11.27 -14.49
C ASP A 330 -2.39 10.75 -13.63
N ALA A 331 -3.10 9.73 -14.11
CA ALA A 331 -4.13 9.04 -13.33
C ALA A 331 -3.55 8.34 -12.09
N GLU A 332 -2.40 7.68 -12.22
CA GLU A 332 -1.72 7.03 -11.09
C GLU A 332 -1.25 8.04 -10.04
N LEU A 333 -0.70 9.18 -10.47
CA LEU A 333 -0.30 10.27 -9.58
C LEU A 333 -1.50 10.87 -8.85
N THR A 334 -2.61 11.11 -9.54
CA THR A 334 -3.85 11.58 -8.93
C THR A 334 -4.35 10.63 -7.83
N ASN A 335 -4.26 9.32 -8.08
CA ASN A 335 -4.63 8.31 -7.09
C ASN A 335 -3.68 8.29 -5.88
N LEU A 336 -2.38 8.47 -6.09
CA LEU A 336 -1.38 8.57 -5.01
C LEU A 336 -1.59 9.80 -4.14
N ASP A 337 -1.83 10.95 -4.77
CA ASP A 337 -2.12 12.21 -4.06
C ASP A 337 -3.39 12.05 -3.21
N ALA A 338 -4.46 11.45 -3.78
CA ALA A 338 -5.70 11.20 -3.04
C ALA A 338 -5.53 10.26 -1.83
N ILE A 339 -4.55 9.33 -1.87
CA ILE A 339 -4.22 8.46 -0.74
C ILE A 339 -3.41 9.21 0.31
N GLU A 340 -2.38 9.96 -0.10
CA GLU A 340 -1.55 10.75 0.82
C GLU A 340 -2.39 11.83 1.52
N ASP A 341 -3.23 12.56 0.78
CA ASP A 341 -4.13 13.59 1.31
C ASP A 341 -5.12 13.02 2.34
N PHE A 342 -5.58 11.77 2.16
CA PHE A 342 -6.52 11.12 3.08
C PHE A 342 -5.92 10.90 4.47
N VAL A 343 -4.62 10.65 4.56
CA VAL A 343 -3.93 10.40 5.83
C VAL A 343 -3.04 11.55 6.28
N SER A 344 -2.90 12.60 5.47
CA SER A 344 -2.02 13.73 5.75
C SER A 344 -2.36 14.40 7.09
N PRO A 345 -1.36 14.74 7.94
CA PRO A 345 0.08 14.63 7.73
C PRO A 345 0.72 13.31 8.23
N HIS A 346 -0.07 12.28 8.52
CA HIS A 346 0.33 11.08 9.28
C HIS A 346 1.07 9.99 8.49
N GLY A 347 1.19 10.12 7.16
CA GLY A 347 1.79 9.11 6.27
C GLY A 347 3.09 8.48 6.79
N PRO A 348 4.15 9.27 7.13
CA PRO A 348 5.43 8.71 7.60
C PRO A 348 5.31 7.83 8.85
N GLU A 349 4.42 8.20 9.77
CA GLU A 349 4.22 7.46 11.02
C GLU A 349 3.45 6.16 10.77
N LEU A 350 2.49 6.16 9.83
CA LEU A 350 1.82 4.94 9.37
C LEU A 350 2.80 3.99 8.68
N VAL A 351 3.72 4.49 7.84
CA VAL A 351 4.79 3.66 7.25
C VAL A 351 5.65 3.02 8.34
N ASN A 352 6.02 3.78 9.39
CA ASN A 352 6.78 3.25 10.52
C ASN A 352 6.02 2.12 11.22
N LEU A 353 4.75 2.34 11.58
CA LEU A 353 3.91 1.34 12.24
C LEU A 353 3.81 0.04 11.44
N TYR A 354 3.61 0.12 10.12
CA TYR A 354 3.56 -1.04 9.24
C TYR A 354 4.85 -1.88 9.32
N PHE A 355 6.02 -1.24 9.15
CA PHE A 355 7.30 -1.94 9.14
C PHE A 355 7.74 -2.42 10.53
N ARG A 356 7.17 -1.85 11.60
CA ARG A 356 7.45 -2.21 12.99
C ARG A 356 6.60 -3.38 13.50
N ILE A 357 5.35 -3.50 13.02
CA ILE A 357 4.35 -4.42 13.59
C ILE A 357 3.95 -5.53 12.62
N VAL A 358 3.70 -5.17 11.36
CA VAL A 358 3.08 -6.09 10.37
C VAL A 358 4.14 -6.81 9.56
N HIS A 359 5.07 -6.04 8.98
CA HIS A 359 6.10 -6.54 8.08
C HIS A 359 6.94 -7.70 8.68
N PRO A 360 7.32 -7.70 9.98
CA PRO A 360 8.07 -8.83 10.54
C PRO A 360 7.36 -10.19 10.37
N SER A 361 6.03 -10.22 10.53
CA SER A 361 5.22 -11.45 10.45
C SER A 361 4.66 -11.75 9.05
N PHE A 362 4.62 -10.74 8.17
CA PHE A 362 4.20 -10.87 6.77
C PHE A 362 5.17 -10.12 5.82
N PRO A 363 6.43 -10.60 5.70
CA PRO A 363 7.54 -9.83 5.14
C PRO A 363 7.57 -9.84 3.60
N ILE A 364 6.44 -9.61 2.92
CA ILE A 364 6.38 -9.72 1.45
C ILE A 364 6.89 -8.48 0.71
N LEU A 365 7.16 -7.37 1.43
CA LEU A 365 7.80 -6.16 0.89
C LEU A 365 9.33 -6.23 1.07
N HIS A 366 10.04 -5.28 0.46
CA HIS A 366 11.45 -5.04 0.78
C HIS A 366 11.58 -3.69 1.48
N LYS A 367 11.82 -3.68 2.80
CA LYS A 367 11.79 -2.46 3.63
C LYS A 367 12.68 -1.34 3.09
N LYS A 368 13.96 -1.63 2.82
CA LYS A 368 14.90 -0.59 2.33
C LYS A 368 14.47 0.02 0.98
N VAL A 369 14.06 -0.81 0.02
CA VAL A 369 13.55 -0.35 -1.28
C VAL A 369 12.29 0.51 -1.13
N PHE A 370 11.34 0.07 -0.30
CA PHE A 370 10.12 0.85 -0.05
C PHE A 370 10.44 2.20 0.59
N LEU A 371 11.26 2.21 1.65
CA LEU A 371 11.64 3.43 2.37
C LEU A 371 12.50 4.37 1.51
N GLU A 372 13.35 3.84 0.64
CA GLU A 372 14.14 4.63 -0.30
C GLU A 372 13.23 5.34 -1.32
N LYS A 373 12.25 4.64 -1.89
CA LYS A 373 11.25 5.22 -2.80
C LYS A 373 10.39 6.27 -2.07
N TYR A 374 9.80 5.89 -0.94
CA TYR A 374 8.94 6.77 -0.14
C TYR A 374 9.68 8.02 0.35
N GLY A 375 10.95 7.88 0.73
CA GLY A 375 11.80 8.98 1.19
C GLY A 375 12.20 9.96 0.08
N ARG A 376 12.19 9.54 -1.19
CA ARG A 376 12.26 10.46 -2.35
C ARG A 376 10.90 11.08 -2.62
N SER A 377 9.89 10.25 -2.81
CA SER A 377 8.50 10.70 -2.95
C SER A 377 7.56 9.50 -2.83
N TYR A 378 6.43 9.68 -2.14
CA TYR A 378 5.34 8.69 -2.15
C TYR A 378 4.83 8.42 -3.58
N ARG A 379 5.03 9.37 -4.51
CA ARG A 379 4.70 9.25 -5.94
C ARG A 379 5.56 8.25 -6.73
N GLU A 380 6.58 7.66 -6.10
CA GLU A 380 7.36 6.53 -6.66
C GLU A 380 6.80 5.14 -6.32
N LEU A 381 5.74 5.08 -5.51
CA LEU A 381 5.06 3.85 -5.13
C LEU A 381 3.82 3.64 -5.99
N THR A 382 3.24 2.43 -5.95
CA THR A 382 1.93 2.19 -6.55
C THR A 382 0.82 2.61 -5.58
N PRO A 383 -0.34 3.12 -6.06
CA PRO A 383 -1.46 3.50 -5.20
C PRO A 383 -1.90 2.36 -4.29
N THR A 384 -2.00 1.16 -4.85
CA THR A 384 -2.35 -0.09 -4.16
C THR A 384 -1.35 -0.45 -3.05
N GLY A 385 -0.04 -0.34 -3.33
CA GLY A 385 1.02 -0.67 -2.39
C GLY A 385 1.07 0.31 -1.22
N LEU A 386 1.02 1.62 -1.50
CA LEU A 386 1.01 2.66 -0.47
C LEU A 386 -0.29 2.61 0.36
N GLY A 387 -1.44 2.53 -0.32
CA GLY A 387 -2.75 2.47 0.32
C GLY A 387 -2.89 1.27 1.26
N ALA A 388 -2.44 0.08 0.85
CA ALA A 388 -2.47 -1.12 1.69
C ALA A 388 -1.58 -0.99 2.94
N VAL A 389 -0.40 -0.38 2.81
CA VAL A 389 0.49 -0.09 3.95
C VAL A 389 -0.21 0.84 4.94
N TYR A 390 -0.83 1.93 4.47
CA TYR A 390 -1.59 2.85 5.33
C TYR A 390 -2.79 2.18 5.99
N ILE A 391 -3.62 1.47 5.23
CA ILE A 391 -4.80 0.76 5.75
C ILE A 391 -4.41 -0.20 6.87
N MET A 392 -3.37 -1.01 6.64
CA MET A 392 -2.94 -1.98 7.64
C MET A 392 -2.32 -1.32 8.87
N ALA A 393 -1.60 -0.21 8.70
CA ALA A 393 -1.04 0.58 9.79
C ALA A 393 -2.10 1.28 10.65
N LEU A 394 -3.25 1.67 10.09
CA LEU A 394 -4.35 2.31 10.83
C LEU A 394 -4.91 1.43 11.95
N ASN A 395 -4.76 0.11 11.87
CA ASN A 395 -5.12 -0.82 12.95
C ASN A 395 -4.25 -0.62 14.21
N TRP A 396 -3.08 -0.02 14.06
CA TRP A 396 -2.07 0.15 15.10
C TRP A 396 -1.87 1.61 15.52
N TRP A 397 -2.84 2.48 15.20
CA TRP A 397 -2.81 3.92 15.48
C TRP A 397 -2.43 4.26 16.94
N SER A 398 -2.95 3.51 17.91
CA SER A 398 -2.69 3.70 19.34
C SER A 398 -1.26 3.36 19.77
N TYR A 399 -0.50 2.61 18.97
CA TYR A 399 0.88 2.23 19.26
C TYR A 399 1.89 3.30 18.87
N SER A 400 1.47 4.38 18.22
CA SER A 400 2.30 5.57 18.02
C SER A 400 1.94 6.63 19.07
N PRO A 401 2.89 7.06 19.92
CA PRO A 401 2.67 8.18 20.83
C PRO A 401 2.31 9.48 20.10
N ALA A 402 2.74 9.65 18.85
CA ALA A 402 2.44 10.83 18.04
C ALA A 402 0.99 10.82 17.51
N LEU A 403 0.41 9.63 17.31
CA LEU A 403 -0.93 9.47 16.74
C LEU A 403 -2.00 9.19 17.79
N SER A 404 -1.66 8.56 18.91
CA SER A 404 -2.63 8.04 19.89
C SER A 404 -3.60 9.08 20.45
N SER A 405 -3.21 10.36 20.48
CA SER A 405 -4.06 11.49 20.91
C SER A 405 -4.81 12.20 19.78
N MET A 406 -4.60 11.79 18.53
CA MET A 406 -5.17 12.41 17.34
C MET A 406 -6.37 11.60 16.83
N SER A 407 -7.22 12.25 16.01
CA SER A 407 -8.37 11.60 15.38
C SER A 407 -7.90 10.62 14.31
N LYS A 408 -8.22 9.33 14.49
CA LYS A 408 -7.91 8.28 13.52
C LYS A 408 -8.77 8.43 12.25
N PRO A 409 -8.17 8.45 11.04
CA PRO A 409 -8.92 8.36 9.78
C PRO A 409 -9.74 7.07 9.68
N ASP A 410 -10.85 7.11 8.93
CA ASP A 410 -11.67 5.91 8.70
C ASP A 410 -11.01 4.99 7.66
N ALA A 411 -10.53 3.84 8.14
CA ALA A 411 -9.88 2.83 7.31
C ALA A 411 -10.81 2.27 6.22
N HIS A 412 -12.12 2.14 6.45
CA HIS A 412 -13.05 1.53 5.49
C HIS A 412 -13.24 2.39 4.24
N VAL A 413 -13.20 3.71 4.40
CA VAL A 413 -13.27 4.65 3.28
C VAL A 413 -12.02 4.51 2.41
N LEU A 414 -10.84 4.42 3.02
CA LEU A 414 -9.60 4.22 2.30
C LEU A 414 -9.54 2.84 1.64
N GLU A 415 -9.98 1.77 2.33
CA GLU A 415 -10.11 0.41 1.79
C GLU A 415 -10.94 0.39 0.51
N SER A 416 -12.12 1.02 0.52
CA SER A 416 -13.01 1.06 -0.64
C SER A 416 -12.36 1.76 -1.85
N LYS A 417 -11.62 2.86 -1.60
CA LYS A 417 -10.90 3.58 -2.65
C LYS A 417 -9.76 2.74 -3.23
N VAL A 418 -8.92 2.18 -2.37
CA VAL A 418 -7.75 1.39 -2.77
C VAL A 418 -8.16 0.10 -3.48
N LEU A 419 -9.26 -0.54 -3.05
CA LEU A 419 -9.80 -1.72 -3.73
C LEU A 419 -10.25 -1.40 -5.16
N LYS A 420 -10.90 -0.24 -5.38
CA LYS A 420 -11.25 0.20 -6.73
C LYS A 420 -10.01 0.40 -7.60
N MET A 421 -8.98 1.08 -7.07
CA MET A 421 -7.71 1.29 -7.78
C MET A 421 -7.03 -0.04 -8.12
N LEU A 422 -7.10 -1.05 -7.24
CA LEU A 422 -6.56 -2.39 -7.50
C LEU A 422 -7.22 -3.07 -8.70
N PHE A 423 -8.54 -2.95 -8.85
CA PHE A 423 -9.22 -3.50 -10.03
C PHE A 423 -8.87 -2.73 -11.31
N GLU A 424 -8.52 -1.45 -11.24
CA GLU A 424 -8.16 -0.64 -12.42
C GLU A 424 -6.75 -0.97 -12.96
N VAL A 425 -5.82 -1.40 -12.10
CA VAL A 425 -4.43 -1.69 -12.50
C VAL A 425 -4.24 -3.03 -13.23
N HIS A 426 -5.30 -3.84 -13.36
CA HIS A 426 -5.24 -5.21 -13.88
C HIS A 426 -4.62 -5.35 -15.29
N LYS A 427 -4.63 -4.27 -16.09
CA LYS A 427 -4.03 -4.23 -17.44
C LYS A 427 -2.53 -4.00 -17.45
N ARG A 428 -1.99 -3.50 -16.34
CA ARG A 428 -0.58 -3.11 -16.19
C ARG A 428 -0.07 -3.40 -14.77
N PRO A 429 -0.27 -4.64 -14.26
CA PRO A 429 0.08 -4.97 -12.89
C PRO A 429 1.59 -4.82 -12.69
N LYS A 430 2.00 -4.31 -11.52
CA LYS A 430 3.38 -4.33 -11.03
C LYS A 430 3.46 -5.26 -9.82
N ILE A 431 4.67 -5.68 -9.44
CA ILE A 431 4.87 -6.50 -8.22
C ILE A 431 4.31 -5.78 -6.98
N SER A 432 4.50 -4.46 -6.92
CA SER A 432 3.98 -3.63 -5.84
C SER A 432 2.45 -3.59 -5.77
N ASP A 433 1.74 -3.76 -6.90
CA ASP A 433 0.28 -3.92 -6.89
C ASP A 433 -0.14 -5.26 -6.32
N LEU A 434 0.55 -6.34 -6.69
CA LEU A 434 0.30 -7.66 -6.14
C LEU A 434 0.60 -7.72 -4.63
N GLN A 435 1.70 -7.12 -4.20
CA GLN A 435 2.04 -6.96 -2.78
C GLN A 435 0.95 -6.17 -2.04
N GLY A 436 0.54 -5.03 -2.57
CA GLY A 436 -0.53 -4.20 -2.01
C GLY A 436 -1.84 -4.98 -1.87
N GLY A 437 -2.24 -5.70 -2.93
CA GLY A 437 -3.43 -6.56 -2.92
C GLY A 437 -3.37 -7.66 -1.86
N LEU A 438 -2.23 -8.35 -1.72
CA LEU A 438 -2.05 -9.40 -0.72
C LEU A 438 -2.06 -8.86 0.72
N VAL A 439 -1.44 -7.69 0.96
CA VAL A 439 -1.51 -7.00 2.26
C VAL A 439 -2.95 -6.57 2.56
N LEU A 440 -3.63 -5.97 1.58
CA LEU A 440 -5.00 -5.51 1.71
C LEU A 440 -5.97 -6.66 2.03
N MET A 441 -5.77 -7.83 1.42
CA MET A 441 -6.52 -9.06 1.71
C MET A 441 -6.35 -9.57 3.14
N GLN A 442 -5.38 -9.08 3.91
CA GLN A 442 -5.31 -9.40 5.35
C GLN A 442 -6.37 -8.66 6.17
N SER A 443 -7.01 -7.62 5.60
CA SER A 443 -8.21 -7.01 6.17
C SER A 443 -9.42 -7.96 5.95
N PRO A 444 -10.11 -8.38 7.03
CA PRO A 444 -11.29 -9.25 6.92
C PRO A 444 -12.41 -8.67 6.04
N ASN A 445 -12.52 -7.34 5.96
CA ASN A 445 -13.55 -6.66 5.17
C ASN A 445 -13.28 -6.70 3.66
N VAL A 446 -12.01 -6.85 3.27
CA VAL A 446 -11.60 -6.86 1.85
C VAL A 446 -11.41 -8.27 1.32
N SER A 447 -11.00 -9.22 2.18
CA SER A 447 -10.72 -10.58 1.77
C SER A 447 -11.94 -11.26 1.12
N SER A 448 -11.77 -11.71 -0.12
CA SER A 448 -12.76 -12.51 -0.83
C SER A 448 -12.11 -13.52 -1.77
N TRP A 449 -12.85 -14.60 -2.07
CA TRP A 449 -12.37 -15.61 -3.02
C TRP A 449 -12.20 -15.06 -4.45
N ALA A 450 -13.08 -14.15 -4.86
CA ALA A 450 -12.97 -13.51 -6.17
C ALA A 450 -11.71 -12.65 -6.28
N LEU A 451 -11.36 -11.91 -5.22
CA LEU A 451 -10.14 -11.12 -5.18
C LEU A 451 -8.89 -12.01 -5.19
N ALA A 452 -8.90 -13.17 -4.51
CA ALA A 452 -7.82 -14.15 -4.60
C ALA A 452 -7.58 -14.59 -6.06
N GLY A 453 -8.65 -14.90 -6.81
CA GLY A 453 -8.55 -15.23 -8.23
C GLY A 453 -8.01 -14.10 -9.10
N HIS A 454 -8.38 -12.85 -8.79
CA HIS A 454 -7.83 -11.67 -9.47
C HIS A 454 -6.32 -11.53 -9.24
N LEU A 455 -5.87 -11.66 -7.99
CA LEU A 455 -4.45 -11.58 -7.65
C LEU A 455 -3.63 -12.74 -8.25
N ILE A 456 -4.20 -13.94 -8.32
CA ILE A 456 -3.55 -15.09 -8.97
C ILE A 456 -3.36 -14.84 -10.47
N ALA A 457 -4.37 -14.30 -11.15
CA ALA A 457 -4.23 -13.93 -12.56
C ALA A 457 -3.15 -12.84 -12.77
N MET A 458 -3.12 -11.82 -11.91
CA MET A 458 -2.04 -10.80 -11.94
C MET A 458 -0.67 -11.43 -11.69
N ALA A 459 -0.57 -12.36 -10.75
CA ALA A 459 0.68 -13.03 -10.39
C ALA A 459 1.21 -13.91 -11.52
N GLN A 460 0.33 -14.62 -12.24
CA GLN A 460 0.69 -15.37 -13.44
C GLN A 460 1.20 -14.45 -14.56
N ASN A 461 0.54 -13.30 -14.78
CA ASN A 461 1.05 -12.29 -15.72
C ASN A 461 2.45 -11.79 -15.36
N LEU A 462 2.75 -11.67 -14.06
CA LEU A 462 4.05 -11.23 -13.55
C LEU A 462 5.11 -12.34 -13.45
N GLY A 463 4.75 -13.59 -13.77
CA GLY A 463 5.63 -14.76 -13.69
C GLY A 463 5.96 -15.19 -12.26
N MET A 464 5.06 -14.97 -11.29
CA MET A 464 5.32 -15.32 -9.88
C MET A 464 5.36 -16.82 -9.60
N ASN A 465 4.78 -17.63 -10.48
CA ASN A 465 4.74 -19.09 -10.36
C ASN A 465 5.96 -19.80 -10.97
N PHE A 466 6.95 -19.06 -11.45
CA PHE A 466 8.19 -19.59 -12.07
C PHE A 466 9.35 -19.63 -11.08
N ASP A 467 10.30 -20.57 -11.27
CA ASP A 467 11.60 -20.48 -10.62
C ASP A 467 12.36 -19.25 -11.14
N CYS A 468 12.74 -18.35 -10.23
CA CYS A 468 13.51 -17.15 -10.52
C CYS A 468 14.98 -17.24 -10.11
N SER A 469 15.47 -18.41 -9.69
CA SER A 469 16.81 -18.59 -9.13
C SER A 469 17.94 -18.19 -10.08
N ASP A 470 17.78 -18.41 -11.38
CA ASP A 470 18.78 -18.10 -12.43
C ASP A 470 18.43 -16.83 -13.24
N TRP A 471 17.41 -16.08 -12.84
CA TRP A 471 17.00 -14.89 -13.57
C TRP A 471 18.01 -13.75 -13.43
N GLN A 472 18.21 -13.00 -14.52
CA GLN A 472 19.02 -11.78 -14.58
C GLN A 472 18.31 -10.58 -13.93
N VAL A 473 18.01 -10.71 -12.64
CA VAL A 473 17.48 -9.65 -11.77
C VAL A 473 18.34 -9.59 -10.48
N PRO A 474 18.24 -8.52 -9.68
CA PRO A 474 18.95 -8.45 -8.40
C PRO A 474 18.54 -9.56 -7.42
N ASP A 475 19.48 -10.01 -6.57
CA ASP A 475 19.23 -11.02 -5.52
C ASP A 475 18.02 -10.67 -4.64
N TRP A 476 17.93 -9.39 -4.25
CA TRP A 476 16.84 -8.92 -3.39
C TRP A 476 15.47 -9.06 -4.08
N GLU A 477 15.40 -8.92 -5.42
CA GLU A 477 14.17 -9.08 -6.18
C GLU A 477 13.79 -10.57 -6.28
N ARG A 478 14.77 -11.48 -6.47
CA ARG A 478 14.52 -12.93 -6.41
C ARG A 478 13.89 -13.32 -5.07
N GLY A 479 14.47 -12.84 -3.97
CA GLY A 479 13.94 -13.08 -2.63
C GLY A 479 12.50 -12.56 -2.48
N VAL A 480 12.21 -11.35 -2.96
CA VAL A 480 10.84 -10.77 -2.91
C VAL A 480 9.86 -11.60 -3.72
N ARG A 481 10.22 -11.99 -4.96
CA ARG A 481 9.36 -12.82 -5.83
C ARG A 481 8.99 -14.13 -5.16
N LYS A 482 9.95 -14.83 -4.55
CA LYS A 482 9.69 -16.05 -3.79
C LYS A 482 8.74 -15.80 -2.61
N ARG A 483 8.98 -14.77 -1.80
CA ARG A 483 8.11 -14.46 -0.64
C ARG A 483 6.69 -14.10 -1.06
N VAL A 484 6.52 -13.29 -2.12
CA VAL A 484 5.21 -12.92 -2.67
C VAL A 484 4.48 -14.13 -3.23
N ALA A 485 5.18 -15.00 -3.97
CA ALA A 485 4.62 -16.23 -4.50
C ALA A 485 4.13 -17.14 -3.36
N TRP A 486 4.96 -17.44 -2.37
CA TRP A 486 4.56 -18.29 -1.25
C TRP A 486 3.43 -17.68 -0.40
N ALA A 487 3.37 -16.36 -0.25
CA ALA A 487 2.22 -15.69 0.36
C ALA A 487 0.93 -15.84 -0.46
N LEU A 488 1.02 -15.80 -1.79
CA LEU A 488 -0.10 -16.06 -2.69
C LEU A 488 -0.57 -17.53 -2.59
N PHE A 489 0.38 -18.48 -2.49
CA PHE A 489 0.08 -19.89 -2.25
C PHE A 489 -0.68 -20.09 -0.92
N MET A 490 -0.22 -19.44 0.16
CA MET A 490 -0.93 -19.38 1.43
C MET A 490 -2.34 -18.80 1.28
N GLN A 491 -2.47 -17.67 0.60
CA GLN A 491 -3.77 -17.02 0.36
C GLN A 491 -4.76 -17.95 -0.36
N ASP A 492 -4.29 -18.68 -1.38
CA ASP A 492 -5.10 -19.63 -2.15
C ASP A 492 -5.53 -20.85 -1.31
N LYS A 493 -4.59 -21.56 -0.67
CA LYS A 493 -4.91 -22.81 0.04
C LYS A 493 -5.74 -22.56 1.30
N TRP A 494 -5.39 -21.55 2.10
CA TRP A 494 -6.20 -21.18 3.26
C TRP A 494 -7.55 -20.60 2.84
N GLY A 495 -7.61 -19.85 1.74
CA GLY A 495 -8.85 -19.34 1.16
C GLY A 495 -9.78 -20.48 0.71
N ALA A 496 -9.23 -21.46 -0.01
CA ALA A 496 -9.95 -22.65 -0.44
C ALA A 496 -10.55 -23.41 0.76
N LEU A 497 -9.78 -23.56 1.84
CA LEU A 497 -10.22 -24.19 3.09
C LEU A 497 -11.38 -23.41 3.74
N VAL A 498 -11.19 -22.11 4.00
CA VAL A 498 -12.15 -21.33 4.81
C VAL A 498 -13.42 -20.94 4.04
N TYR A 499 -13.33 -20.77 2.73
CA TYR A 499 -14.49 -20.48 1.88
C TYR A 499 -15.14 -21.74 1.29
N GLY A 500 -14.55 -22.92 1.50
CA GLY A 500 -15.03 -24.18 0.93
C GLY A 500 -15.04 -24.14 -0.59
N ARG A 501 -13.89 -23.81 -1.19
CA ARG A 501 -13.68 -23.72 -2.64
C ARG A 501 -12.56 -24.67 -3.06
N GLY A 502 -12.51 -24.99 -4.36
CA GLY A 502 -11.35 -25.71 -4.93
C GLY A 502 -10.21 -24.72 -5.13
N SER A 503 -8.98 -25.14 -4.82
CA SER A 503 -7.78 -24.32 -5.01
C SER A 503 -7.61 -23.87 -6.47
N LEU A 504 -7.14 -22.62 -6.66
CA LEU A 504 -6.92 -22.01 -7.97
C LEU A 504 -5.51 -22.30 -8.49
N LEU A 505 -4.53 -22.45 -7.60
CA LEU A 505 -3.15 -22.80 -7.96
C LEU A 505 -2.98 -24.31 -8.07
N ARG A 506 -2.65 -24.78 -9.27
CA ARG A 506 -2.33 -26.18 -9.55
C ARG A 506 -0.87 -26.48 -9.26
N ALA A 507 -0.59 -27.65 -8.71
CA ALA A 507 0.78 -28.09 -8.46
C ALA A 507 1.61 -28.19 -9.76
N ASP A 508 1.00 -28.64 -10.87
CA ASP A 508 1.66 -28.76 -12.17
C ASP A 508 2.11 -27.40 -12.75
N ASP A 509 1.50 -26.30 -12.32
CA ASP A 509 1.76 -24.93 -12.80
C ASP A 509 2.57 -24.10 -11.78
N TRP A 510 3.26 -24.77 -10.84
CA TRP A 510 4.01 -24.17 -9.74
C TRP A 510 5.47 -24.63 -9.74
N ASP A 511 6.40 -23.73 -10.05
CA ASP A 511 7.84 -24.01 -10.17
C ASP A 511 8.68 -23.23 -9.12
N VAL A 512 8.03 -22.58 -8.16
CA VAL A 512 8.71 -21.70 -7.20
C VAL A 512 9.49 -22.51 -6.16
N GLN A 513 10.79 -22.22 -6.04
CA GLN A 513 11.67 -22.91 -5.09
C GLN A 513 11.33 -22.59 -3.62
N PRO A 514 11.61 -23.51 -2.67
CA PRO A 514 11.43 -23.29 -1.25
C PRO A 514 12.18 -22.05 -0.74
N LEU A 515 11.61 -21.39 0.27
CA LEU A 515 12.24 -20.24 0.92
C LEU A 515 13.46 -20.63 1.76
N THR A 516 14.43 -19.76 1.77
CA THR A 516 15.70 -19.88 2.51
C THR A 516 15.96 -18.63 3.33
N ALA A 517 16.90 -18.70 4.28
CA ALA A 517 17.24 -17.55 5.11
C ALA A 517 17.73 -16.33 4.30
N SER A 518 18.42 -16.54 3.18
CA SER A 518 18.93 -15.48 2.30
C SER A 518 17.85 -14.74 1.53
N ASP A 519 16.64 -15.29 1.45
CA ASP A 519 15.52 -14.59 0.83
C ASP A 519 15.10 -13.38 1.67
N PHE A 520 15.41 -13.33 2.98
CA PHE A 520 15.00 -12.26 3.89
C PHE A 520 16.17 -11.30 4.17
N PRO A 521 16.08 -10.01 3.78
CA PRO A 521 17.18 -9.08 3.94
C PRO A 521 17.33 -8.54 5.37
N GLU A 522 16.25 -8.47 6.15
CA GLU A 522 16.28 -8.03 7.54
C GLU A 522 16.76 -9.13 8.50
N THR A 523 17.45 -8.71 9.56
CA THR A 523 17.99 -9.59 10.61
C THR A 523 17.56 -9.10 12.00
N SER A 524 17.86 -9.86 13.05
CA SER A 524 17.62 -9.42 14.43
C SER A 524 18.35 -8.12 14.81
N LYS A 525 19.37 -7.70 14.07
CA LYS A 525 20.03 -6.40 14.25
C LYS A 525 19.17 -5.22 13.81
N ASP A 526 18.17 -5.48 12.98
CA ASP A 526 17.24 -4.48 12.47
C ASP A 526 15.96 -4.41 13.32
N ASP A 527 15.91 -5.12 14.46
CA ASP A 527 14.78 -5.12 15.38
C ASP A 527 14.54 -3.71 15.94
N ASP A 528 13.27 -3.32 15.95
CA ASP A 528 12.84 -2.07 16.58
C ASP A 528 12.80 -2.26 18.11
N LEU A 529 13.15 -1.25 18.90
CA LEU A 529 13.14 -1.33 20.36
C LEU A 529 11.91 -0.66 20.98
N GLU A 530 11.07 0.00 20.18
CA GLU A 530 9.85 0.64 20.63
C GLU A 530 8.81 -0.38 21.09
N GLU A 531 7.93 0.06 21.99
CA GLU A 531 6.87 -0.76 22.55
C GLU A 531 5.85 -1.19 21.49
N GLY A 532 5.45 -2.45 21.58
CA GLY A 532 4.54 -3.06 20.62
C GLY A 532 5.19 -3.39 19.27
N SER A 533 6.52 -3.42 19.19
CA SER A 533 7.22 -3.96 18.01
C SER A 533 7.15 -5.48 17.95
N ALA A 534 7.22 -6.04 16.75
CA ALA A 534 7.35 -7.48 16.52
C ALA A 534 8.82 -7.85 16.28
N GLU A 535 9.21 -9.06 16.69
CA GLU A 535 10.58 -9.59 16.51
C GLU A 535 10.79 -10.13 15.09
N ILE A 536 11.83 -9.66 14.38
CA ILE A 536 12.06 -9.98 12.97
C ILE A 536 12.35 -11.45 12.74
N GLU A 537 13.27 -12.05 13.51
CA GLU A 537 13.65 -13.45 13.30
C GLU A 537 12.49 -14.39 13.65
N LYS A 538 11.76 -14.12 14.73
CA LYS A 538 10.54 -14.87 15.10
C LYS A 538 9.46 -14.77 14.01
N GLY A 539 9.25 -13.59 13.45
CA GLY A 539 8.31 -13.37 12.35
C GLY A 539 8.70 -14.11 11.06
N LYS A 540 9.99 -14.09 10.71
CA LYS A 540 10.54 -14.87 9.58
C LYS A 540 10.34 -16.37 9.76
N GLN A 541 10.68 -16.93 10.93
CA GLN A 541 10.47 -18.35 11.22
C GLN A 541 8.99 -18.71 11.19
N THR A 542 8.12 -17.83 11.71
CA THR A 542 6.67 -17.98 11.62
C THR A 542 6.19 -18.07 10.17
N PHE A 543 6.67 -17.19 9.29
CA PHE A 543 6.33 -17.20 7.87
C PHE A 543 6.79 -18.48 7.17
N LEU A 544 8.04 -18.92 7.41
CA LEU A 544 8.58 -20.18 6.86
C LEU A 544 7.74 -21.40 7.29
N HIS A 545 7.37 -21.47 8.56
CA HIS A 545 6.55 -22.57 9.06
C HIS A 545 5.10 -22.50 8.58
N MET A 546 4.53 -21.31 8.43
CA MET A 546 3.24 -21.13 7.76
C MET A 546 3.25 -21.67 6.34
N VAL A 547 4.32 -21.42 5.57
CA VAL A 547 4.49 -21.99 4.21
C VAL A 547 4.48 -23.51 4.27
N SER A 548 5.34 -24.12 5.09
CA SER A 548 5.43 -25.58 5.19
C SER A 548 4.13 -26.26 5.67
N LEU A 549 3.39 -25.63 6.58
CA LEU A 549 2.08 -26.12 7.02
C LEU A 549 1.05 -26.04 5.89
N THR A 550 1.12 -24.97 5.08
CA THR A 550 0.21 -24.76 3.96
C THR A 550 0.39 -25.84 2.89
N GLU A 551 1.60 -26.36 2.68
CA GLU A 551 1.83 -27.51 1.80
C GLU A 551 1.07 -28.76 2.29
N ILE A 552 1.09 -29.04 3.60
CA ILE A 552 0.31 -30.13 4.19
C ILE A 552 -1.20 -29.89 4.00
N VAL A 553 -1.65 -28.64 4.18
CA VAL A 553 -3.06 -28.26 3.94
C VAL A 553 -3.45 -28.45 2.49
N ALA A 554 -2.58 -28.14 1.53
CA ALA A 554 -2.83 -28.38 0.10
C ALA A 554 -3.10 -29.87 -0.16
N ASP A 555 -2.27 -30.76 0.40
CA ASP A 555 -2.46 -32.20 0.27
C ASP A 555 -3.76 -32.69 0.92
N VAL A 556 -4.12 -32.16 2.11
CA VAL A 556 -5.41 -32.45 2.77
C VAL A 556 -6.58 -32.04 1.86
N LEU A 557 -6.52 -30.86 1.24
CA LEU A 557 -7.56 -30.37 0.36
C LEU A 557 -7.69 -31.22 -0.91
N ASP A 558 -6.58 -31.58 -1.53
CA ASP A 558 -6.56 -32.37 -2.76
C ASP A 558 -7.09 -33.79 -2.53
N GLN A 559 -6.70 -34.41 -1.41
CA GLN A 559 -7.08 -35.77 -1.07
C GLN A 559 -8.55 -35.90 -0.62
N PHE A 560 -9.08 -34.91 0.11
CA PHE A 560 -10.39 -35.05 0.77
C PHE A 560 -11.45 -34.00 0.40
N PHE A 561 -11.10 -32.85 -0.16
CA PHE A 561 -12.03 -31.72 -0.31
C PHE A 561 -12.24 -31.25 -1.76
N THR A 562 -11.54 -31.82 -2.75
CA THR A 562 -11.89 -31.62 -4.16
C THR A 562 -13.28 -32.18 -4.48
N LEU A 563 -13.95 -31.63 -5.51
CA LEU A 563 -15.26 -32.13 -5.96
C LEU A 563 -15.23 -33.62 -6.34
N ARG A 564 -14.11 -34.11 -6.84
CA ARG A 564 -13.92 -35.53 -7.15
C ARG A 564 -13.72 -36.34 -5.86
N ALA A 565 -12.89 -35.86 -4.93
CA ALA A 565 -12.68 -36.53 -3.65
C ALA A 565 -13.96 -36.68 -2.83
N THR A 566 -14.78 -35.62 -2.73
CA THR A 566 -16.03 -35.65 -1.94
C THR A 566 -17.10 -36.58 -2.51
N ARG A 567 -17.04 -36.93 -3.79
CA ARG A 567 -17.93 -37.90 -4.45
C ARG A 567 -17.47 -39.34 -4.30
N ARG A 568 -16.21 -39.59 -3.95
CA ARG A 568 -15.70 -40.95 -3.73
C ARG A 568 -16.40 -41.51 -2.49
N ARG A 569 -17.09 -42.65 -2.66
CA ARG A 569 -17.60 -43.43 -1.54
C ARG A 569 -16.43 -44.23 -0.99
N GLN A 570 -16.00 -43.88 0.22
CA GLN A 570 -14.92 -44.57 0.92
C GLN A 570 -15.45 -45.06 2.27
N THR A 571 -14.97 -46.22 2.70
CA THR A 571 -15.20 -46.68 4.08
C THR A 571 -14.32 -45.89 5.05
N ILE A 572 -14.61 -45.96 6.35
CA ILE A 572 -13.82 -45.26 7.36
C ILE A 572 -12.36 -45.76 7.37
N GLU A 573 -12.12 -47.05 7.12
CA GLU A 573 -10.79 -47.67 7.04
C GLU A 573 -9.98 -47.06 5.90
N GLN A 574 -10.57 -46.95 4.70
CA GLN A 574 -9.91 -46.37 3.53
C GLN A 574 -9.56 -44.89 3.72
N VAL A 575 -10.43 -44.15 4.42
CA VAL A 575 -10.17 -42.75 4.76
C VAL A 575 -9.06 -42.64 5.80
N LEU A 576 -9.02 -43.53 6.80
CA LEU A 576 -7.95 -43.57 7.80
C LEU A 576 -6.60 -43.94 7.19
N GLU A 577 -6.54 -44.92 6.29
CA GLU A 577 -5.33 -45.26 5.52
C GLU A 577 -4.81 -44.05 4.74
N SER A 578 -5.72 -43.32 4.10
CA SER A 578 -5.41 -42.10 3.35
C SER A 578 -4.97 -40.94 4.26
N ALA A 579 -5.56 -40.82 5.45
CA ALA A 579 -5.32 -39.72 6.38
C ALA A 579 -4.05 -39.91 7.22
N LYS A 580 -3.64 -41.15 7.48
CA LYS A 580 -2.49 -41.49 8.35
C LYS A 580 -1.19 -40.79 7.94
N PRO A 581 -0.77 -40.76 6.66
CA PRO A 581 0.44 -40.04 6.26
C PRO A 581 0.38 -38.53 6.55
N LEU A 582 -0.79 -37.90 6.36
CA LEU A 582 -0.99 -36.48 6.62
C LEU A 582 -1.01 -36.18 8.12
N GLN A 583 -1.63 -37.04 8.93
CA GLN A 583 -1.62 -36.92 10.38
C GLN A 583 -0.20 -37.04 10.95
N LEU A 584 0.61 -37.97 10.43
CA LEU A 584 2.02 -38.10 10.82
C LEU A 584 2.83 -36.86 10.44
N ARG A 585 2.61 -36.29 9.25
CA ARG A 585 3.26 -35.04 8.82
C ARG A 585 2.87 -33.85 9.70
N LEU A 586 1.59 -33.70 10.05
CA LEU A 586 1.15 -32.65 10.99
C LEU A 586 1.83 -32.79 12.36
N LYS A 587 1.87 -34.02 12.91
CA LYS A 587 2.54 -34.29 14.19
C LYS A 587 4.04 -34.00 14.12
N ALA A 588 4.70 -34.46 13.06
CA ALA A 588 6.12 -34.21 12.85
C ALA A 588 6.41 -32.71 12.72
N TRP A 589 5.56 -31.98 11.99
CA TRP A 589 5.65 -30.53 11.84
C TRP A 589 5.54 -29.82 13.20
N LEU A 590 4.55 -30.17 14.03
CA LEU A 590 4.38 -29.56 15.36
C LEU A 590 5.58 -29.85 16.27
N THR A 591 6.12 -31.06 16.20
CA THR A 591 7.27 -31.49 17.02
C THR A 591 8.57 -30.82 16.56
N ALA A 592 8.66 -30.46 15.28
CA ALA A 592 9.83 -29.79 14.71
C ALA A 592 9.86 -28.27 14.92
N LEU A 593 8.81 -27.67 15.48
CA LEU A 593 8.78 -26.24 15.76
C LEU A 593 9.91 -25.84 16.74
N PRO A 594 10.69 -24.81 16.43
CA PRO A 594 11.65 -24.22 17.36
C PRO A 594 10.99 -23.78 18.68
N ILE A 595 11.74 -23.83 19.78
CA ILE A 595 11.23 -23.43 21.10
C ILE A 595 10.75 -21.97 21.12
N ASP A 596 11.41 -21.11 20.35
CA ASP A 596 11.07 -19.71 20.17
C ASP A 596 9.69 -19.52 19.50
N LEU A 597 9.14 -20.55 18.85
CA LEU A 597 7.78 -20.53 18.28
C LEU A 597 6.75 -21.24 19.16
N SER A 598 7.07 -21.47 20.44
CA SER A 598 6.12 -21.88 21.45
C SER A 598 5.16 -20.72 21.79
N VAL A 599 3.87 -21.02 22.01
CA VAL A 599 2.88 -20.04 22.49
C VAL A 599 3.29 -19.43 23.85
N GLY A 600 4.10 -20.13 24.64
CA GLY A 600 4.58 -19.63 25.92
C GLY A 600 5.67 -18.57 25.80
N ASP A 601 6.42 -18.57 24.69
CA ASP A 601 7.62 -17.76 24.48
C ASP A 601 7.25 -16.36 23.99
N THR A 602 7.00 -15.46 24.94
CA THR A 602 6.63 -14.07 24.69
C THR A 602 7.61 -13.15 25.39
N VAL A 603 8.11 -12.15 24.67
CA VAL A 603 8.95 -11.10 25.24
C VAL A 603 8.06 -9.97 25.74
N PRO A 604 8.23 -9.48 26.99
CA PRO A 604 7.46 -8.36 27.49
C PRO A 604 7.56 -7.14 26.57
N ARG A 605 6.43 -6.45 26.35
CA ARG A 605 6.30 -5.25 25.49
C ARG A 605 6.52 -5.50 23.99
N LYS A 606 6.66 -6.75 23.57
CA LYS A 606 6.73 -7.16 22.16
C LYS A 606 5.45 -7.89 21.75
N LEU A 607 5.08 -7.72 20.49
CA LEU A 607 3.94 -8.43 19.89
C LEU A 607 4.42 -9.75 19.27
N SER A 608 3.58 -10.78 19.33
CA SER A 608 3.91 -12.12 18.83
C SER A 608 2.79 -12.72 17.98
N SER A 609 3.03 -12.82 16.67
CA SER A 609 2.11 -13.46 15.72
C SER A 609 2.11 -15.00 15.78
N VAL A 610 2.88 -15.61 16.70
CA VAL A 610 2.95 -17.07 16.90
C VAL A 610 1.57 -17.68 17.20
N GLY A 611 0.66 -16.90 17.81
CA GLY A 611 -0.72 -17.33 18.05
C GLY A 611 -1.41 -17.82 16.78
N TYR A 612 -1.22 -17.15 15.64
CA TYR A 612 -1.82 -17.58 14.38
C TYR A 612 -1.25 -18.90 13.86
N LEU A 613 0.07 -19.12 13.98
CA LEU A 613 0.73 -20.34 13.52
C LEU A 613 0.12 -21.59 14.16
N HIS A 614 -0.13 -21.53 15.47
CA HIS A 614 -0.78 -22.61 16.21
C HIS A 614 -2.27 -22.74 15.87
N LEU A 615 -2.99 -21.62 15.69
CA LEU A 615 -4.38 -21.65 15.22
C LEU A 615 -4.50 -22.35 13.86
N ALA A 616 -3.57 -22.05 12.93
CA ALA A 616 -3.50 -22.69 11.63
C ALA A 616 -3.28 -24.20 11.76
N TYR A 617 -2.35 -24.63 12.62
CA TYR A 617 -2.13 -26.06 12.89
C TYR A 617 -3.42 -26.77 13.35
N TYR A 618 -4.09 -26.23 14.39
CA TYR A 618 -5.33 -26.84 14.89
C TYR A 618 -6.44 -26.84 13.85
N THR A 619 -6.51 -25.83 13.00
CA THR A 619 -7.47 -25.75 11.90
C THR A 619 -7.21 -26.83 10.85
N ALA A 620 -5.94 -27.07 10.48
CA ALA A 620 -5.55 -28.14 9.56
C ALA A 620 -5.90 -29.52 10.13
N GLU A 621 -5.56 -29.75 11.41
CA GLU A 621 -5.84 -31.01 12.11
C GLU A 621 -7.36 -31.27 12.23
N ILE A 622 -8.14 -30.27 12.64
CA ILE A 622 -9.60 -30.37 12.70
C ILE A 622 -10.19 -30.60 11.30
N THR A 623 -9.65 -29.97 10.26
CA THR A 623 -10.11 -30.17 8.88
C THR A 623 -9.87 -31.60 8.41
N LEU A 624 -8.73 -32.21 8.77
CA LEU A 624 -8.48 -33.63 8.50
C LEU A 624 -9.48 -34.53 9.24
N HIS A 625 -9.73 -34.26 10.53
CA HIS A 625 -10.73 -35.03 11.29
C HIS A 625 -12.17 -34.85 10.78
N ARG A 626 -12.51 -33.68 10.23
CA ARG A 626 -13.79 -33.48 9.54
C ARG A 626 -13.94 -34.39 8.33
N ALA A 627 -12.86 -34.64 7.58
CA ALA A 627 -12.89 -35.60 6.47
C ALA A 627 -13.11 -37.04 6.97
N ILE A 628 -12.46 -37.43 8.07
CA ILE A 628 -12.61 -38.75 8.70
C ILE A 628 -14.05 -38.96 9.21
N LEU A 629 -14.63 -37.99 9.91
CA LEU A 629 -15.99 -38.13 10.43
C LEU A 629 -17.05 -38.15 9.30
N ARG A 630 -16.79 -37.52 8.16
CA ARG A 630 -17.70 -37.49 7.01
C ARG A 630 -17.90 -38.86 6.37
N SER A 631 -16.93 -39.79 6.45
CA SER A 631 -17.08 -41.14 5.89
C SER A 631 -18.05 -42.03 6.67
N HIS A 632 -18.64 -41.54 7.75
CA HIS A 632 -19.65 -42.28 8.49
C HIS A 632 -20.98 -42.35 7.72
N SER A 633 -21.28 -43.52 7.16
CA SER A 633 -22.63 -43.90 6.79
C SER A 633 -23.36 -44.41 8.04
N MET A 634 -24.58 -43.96 8.30
CA MET A 634 -25.44 -44.50 9.38
C MET A 634 -25.71 -46.01 9.23
N ALA A 635 -25.37 -46.60 8.07
CA ALA A 635 -25.45 -48.04 7.77
C ALA A 635 -24.07 -48.74 7.77
N SER A 636 -23.02 -48.12 8.32
CA SER A 636 -21.66 -48.69 8.35
C SER A 636 -21.54 -49.85 9.36
N PRO A 637 -20.93 -50.99 8.99
CA PRO A 637 -20.80 -52.17 9.86
C PRO A 637 -19.72 -52.05 10.96
N ALA A 638 -19.03 -50.92 11.09
CA ALA A 638 -17.91 -50.71 12.03
C ALA A 638 -18.20 -49.61 13.08
N PRO A 639 -19.08 -49.87 14.07
CA PRO A 639 -19.42 -48.89 15.11
C PRO A 639 -18.24 -48.52 16.01
N ASP A 640 -17.38 -49.48 16.35
CA ASP A 640 -16.24 -49.27 17.26
C ASP A 640 -15.19 -48.34 16.67
N LEU A 641 -14.86 -48.53 15.38
CA LEU A 641 -13.90 -47.68 14.69
C LEU A 641 -14.42 -46.24 14.58
N TYR A 642 -15.72 -46.07 14.36
CA TYR A 642 -16.34 -44.75 14.41
C TYR A 642 -16.24 -44.12 15.81
N ALA A 643 -16.50 -44.87 16.88
CA ALA A 643 -16.33 -44.40 18.26
C ALA A 643 -14.89 -43.94 18.55
N ILE A 644 -13.89 -44.70 18.10
CA ILE A 644 -12.46 -44.33 18.23
C ILE A 644 -12.15 -43.02 17.49
N THR A 645 -12.61 -42.87 16.24
CA THR A 645 -12.37 -41.64 15.48
C THR A 645 -13.08 -40.42 16.08
N ARG A 646 -14.26 -40.62 16.69
CA ARG A 646 -14.97 -39.59 17.45
C ARG A 646 -14.22 -39.18 18.70
N LEU A 647 -13.71 -40.14 19.48
CA LEU A 647 -12.91 -39.86 20.66
C LEU A 647 -11.69 -39.02 20.28
N ALA A 648 -10.96 -39.44 19.24
CA ALA A 648 -9.82 -38.68 18.73
C ALA A 648 -10.20 -37.25 18.33
N ALA A 649 -11.32 -37.08 17.61
CA ALA A 649 -11.86 -35.77 17.23
C ALA A 649 -12.22 -34.89 18.44
N SER A 650 -12.85 -35.46 19.47
CA SER A 650 -13.16 -34.77 20.74
C SER A 650 -11.89 -34.30 21.47
N THR A 651 -10.84 -35.13 21.47
CA THR A 651 -9.52 -34.74 21.99
C THR A 651 -8.95 -33.56 21.21
N ARG A 652 -9.02 -33.57 19.87
CA ARG A 652 -8.51 -32.44 19.05
C ARG A 652 -9.23 -31.13 19.33
N PHE A 653 -10.57 -31.17 19.47
CA PHE A 653 -11.32 -29.98 19.87
C PHE A 653 -10.90 -29.48 21.26
N THR A 654 -10.70 -30.39 22.21
CA THR A 654 -10.22 -30.05 23.56
C THR A 654 -8.85 -29.37 23.50
N SER A 655 -7.91 -29.91 22.71
CA SER A 655 -6.60 -29.29 22.52
C SER A 655 -6.67 -27.90 21.89
N ALA A 656 -7.57 -27.68 20.92
CA ALA A 656 -7.78 -26.37 20.31
C ALA A 656 -8.39 -25.36 21.30
N LEU A 657 -9.35 -25.81 22.13
CA LEU A 657 -9.91 -25.01 23.21
C LEU A 657 -8.83 -24.62 24.23
N ASP A 658 -8.00 -25.57 24.67
CA ASP A 658 -6.90 -25.31 25.60
C ASP A 658 -5.85 -24.37 25.01
N PHE A 659 -5.62 -24.42 23.71
CA PHE A 659 -4.80 -23.43 23.01
C PHE A 659 -5.39 -22.03 23.10
N VAL A 660 -6.69 -21.85 22.81
CA VAL A 660 -7.35 -20.54 22.90
C VAL A 660 -7.30 -19.99 24.32
N LYS A 661 -7.37 -20.85 25.35
CA LYS A 661 -7.18 -20.46 26.77
C LYS A 661 -5.78 -19.92 27.06
N ARG A 662 -4.76 -20.40 26.34
CA ARG A 662 -3.34 -19.99 26.54
C ARG A 662 -2.96 -18.72 25.78
N LEU A 663 -3.83 -18.17 24.93
CA LEU A 663 -3.55 -16.93 24.22
C LEU A 663 -3.39 -15.77 25.21
N LYS A 664 -2.27 -15.06 25.09
CA LYS A 664 -1.92 -13.88 25.88
C LYS A 664 -2.19 -12.57 25.12
N ALA A 665 -2.13 -11.44 25.80
CA ALA A 665 -2.34 -10.12 25.20
C ALA A 665 -1.36 -9.84 24.05
N GLU A 666 -0.09 -10.25 24.19
CA GLU A 666 0.95 -10.13 23.16
C GLU A 666 0.59 -10.85 21.86
N HIS A 667 -0.24 -11.90 21.94
CA HIS A 667 -0.76 -12.61 20.77
C HIS A 667 -2.02 -11.95 20.23
N LEU A 668 -2.98 -11.65 21.11
CA LEU A 668 -4.28 -11.09 20.72
C LEU A 668 -4.12 -9.73 20.02
N GLN A 669 -3.16 -8.93 20.47
CA GLN A 669 -2.81 -7.62 19.93
C GLN A 669 -1.68 -7.67 18.88
N SER A 670 -1.47 -8.79 18.20
CA SER A 670 -0.46 -8.91 17.13
C SER A 670 -1.11 -9.00 15.75
N PHE A 671 -0.30 -9.08 14.69
CA PHE A 671 -0.81 -9.36 13.36
C PHE A 671 -1.35 -10.80 13.25
N TRP A 672 -2.57 -10.95 12.71
CA TRP A 672 -3.22 -12.21 12.38
C TRP A 672 -3.59 -12.22 10.89
N TYR A 673 -3.42 -13.37 10.23
CA TYR A 673 -3.75 -13.51 8.82
C TYR A 673 -5.27 -13.54 8.59
N PHE A 674 -5.70 -13.25 7.35
CA PHE A 674 -7.11 -13.10 6.97
C PHE A 674 -8.02 -14.28 7.40
N SER A 675 -7.50 -15.51 7.40
CA SER A 675 -8.29 -16.72 7.67
C SER A 675 -8.64 -16.92 9.15
N SER A 676 -8.04 -16.16 10.07
CA SER A 676 -8.11 -16.39 11.52
C SER A 676 -9.54 -16.46 12.08
N GLY A 677 -10.40 -15.52 11.72
CA GLY A 677 -11.80 -15.52 12.20
C GLY A 677 -12.58 -16.74 11.70
N LEU A 678 -12.44 -17.10 10.43
CA LEU A 678 -13.08 -18.29 9.88
C LEU A 678 -12.50 -19.59 10.45
N SER A 679 -11.19 -19.64 10.70
CA SER A 679 -10.52 -20.76 11.36
C SER A 679 -11.09 -21.00 12.76
N LEU A 680 -11.25 -19.95 13.57
CA LEU A 680 -11.90 -20.04 14.89
C LEU A 680 -13.36 -20.50 14.80
N ALA A 681 -14.09 -20.05 13.77
CA ALA A 681 -15.45 -20.53 13.51
C ALA A 681 -15.48 -22.01 13.12
N ILE A 682 -14.55 -22.48 12.28
CA ILE A 682 -14.43 -23.90 11.89
C ILE A 682 -14.21 -24.79 13.12
N ILE A 683 -13.37 -24.37 14.07
CA ILE A 683 -13.15 -25.09 15.33
C ILE A 683 -14.45 -25.20 16.14
N GLY A 684 -15.20 -24.11 16.30
CA GLY A 684 -16.46 -24.13 17.02
C GLY A 684 -17.55 -24.95 16.30
N LEU A 685 -17.63 -24.86 14.97
CA LEU A 685 -18.55 -25.66 14.16
C LEU A 685 -18.23 -27.15 14.23
N PHE A 686 -16.95 -27.51 14.31
CA PHE A 686 -16.53 -28.89 14.51
C PHE A 686 -17.05 -29.47 15.82
N ALA A 687 -17.00 -28.71 16.93
CA ALA A 687 -17.62 -29.11 18.18
C ALA A 687 -19.14 -29.27 18.04
N GLY A 688 -19.81 -28.35 17.32
CA GLY A 688 -21.23 -28.48 16.99
C GLY A 688 -21.56 -29.76 16.22
N ILE A 689 -20.74 -30.14 15.23
CA ILE A 689 -20.87 -31.41 14.50
C ILE A 689 -20.74 -32.59 15.47
N LEU A 690 -19.76 -32.57 16.37
CA LEU A 690 -19.57 -33.64 17.36
C LEU A 690 -20.79 -33.77 18.29
N CYS A 691 -21.39 -32.65 18.72
CA CYS A 691 -22.62 -32.64 19.51
C CYS A 691 -23.81 -33.23 18.73
N MET A 692 -24.02 -32.81 17.48
CA MET A 692 -25.18 -33.24 16.67
C MET A 692 -25.10 -34.70 16.24
N THR A 693 -23.88 -35.21 16.05
CA THR A 693 -23.62 -36.59 15.62
C THR A 693 -23.41 -37.56 16.79
N SER A 694 -23.59 -37.08 18.03
CA SER A 694 -23.60 -37.95 19.22
C SER A 694 -24.73 -38.97 19.10
N GLN A 695 -24.40 -40.25 19.27
CA GLN A 695 -25.39 -41.33 19.27
C GLN A 695 -26.23 -41.30 20.55
N ASP A 696 -25.64 -40.80 21.64
CA ASP A 696 -26.32 -40.54 22.90
C ASP A 696 -26.91 -39.12 22.88
N ARG A 697 -28.21 -39.03 22.57
CA ARG A 697 -28.91 -37.74 22.41
C ARG A 697 -29.11 -36.99 23.73
N GLU A 698 -29.08 -37.69 24.87
CA GLU A 698 -29.35 -37.16 26.21
C GLU A 698 -28.24 -37.42 27.24
N GLY A 699 -27.17 -38.14 26.90
CA GLY A 699 -26.15 -38.48 27.90
C GLY A 699 -24.83 -37.70 27.84
N ALA A 700 -23.89 -38.19 28.65
CA ALA A 700 -22.81 -37.41 29.22
C ALA A 700 -21.80 -36.85 28.19
N GLU A 701 -21.57 -37.54 27.07
CA GLU A 701 -20.65 -37.08 26.02
C GLU A 701 -21.15 -35.76 25.40
N ARG A 702 -22.44 -35.71 25.04
CA ARG A 702 -23.06 -34.53 24.42
C ARG A 702 -23.07 -33.35 25.39
N GLU A 703 -23.42 -33.59 26.65
CA GLU A 703 -23.42 -32.55 27.68
C GLU A 703 -22.01 -31.97 27.89
N ALA A 704 -20.99 -32.82 27.99
CA ALA A 704 -19.60 -32.40 28.12
C ALA A 704 -19.11 -31.58 26.90
N LEU A 705 -19.50 -31.98 25.68
CA LEU A 705 -19.16 -31.24 24.46
C LEU A 705 -19.86 -29.88 24.38
N LEU A 706 -21.15 -29.81 24.77
CA LEU A 706 -21.89 -28.56 24.86
C LEU A 706 -21.29 -27.60 25.88
N ALA A 707 -20.86 -28.11 27.04
CA ALA A 707 -20.16 -27.32 28.05
C ALA A 707 -18.84 -26.73 27.51
N LYS A 708 -18.02 -27.56 26.84
CA LYS A 708 -16.78 -27.10 26.19
C LYS A 708 -17.04 -26.09 25.06
N LEU A 709 -18.09 -26.27 24.26
CA LEU A 709 -18.47 -25.32 23.21
C LEU A 709 -18.94 -23.98 23.82
N ALA A 710 -19.69 -24.02 24.93
CA ALA A 710 -20.08 -22.81 25.65
C ALA A 710 -18.85 -22.07 26.21
N GLU A 711 -17.89 -22.80 26.78
CA GLU A 711 -16.61 -22.25 27.23
C GLU A 711 -15.82 -21.63 26.07
N TYR A 712 -15.71 -22.33 24.94
CA TYR A 712 -15.06 -21.82 23.74
C TYR A 712 -15.68 -20.50 23.27
N ARG A 713 -17.02 -20.45 23.17
CA ARG A 713 -17.76 -19.23 22.77
C ARG A 713 -17.53 -18.08 23.76
N TRP A 714 -17.50 -18.38 25.06
CA TRP A 714 -17.23 -17.40 26.10
C TRP A 714 -15.81 -16.81 25.97
N LEU A 715 -14.79 -17.64 25.75
CA LEU A 715 -13.42 -17.18 25.52
C LEU A 715 -13.31 -16.27 24.29
N LEU A 716 -13.93 -16.66 23.17
CA LEU A 716 -13.97 -15.81 21.98
C LEU A 716 -14.62 -14.46 22.28
N ARG A 717 -15.72 -14.45 23.04
CA ARG A 717 -16.43 -13.22 23.42
C ARG A 717 -15.56 -12.29 24.25
N ILE A 718 -14.87 -12.80 25.26
CA ILE A 718 -13.99 -11.99 26.11
C ILE A 718 -12.82 -11.43 25.30
N ASN A 719 -12.17 -12.28 24.52
CA ASN A 719 -10.98 -11.90 23.75
C ASN A 719 -11.31 -10.97 22.57
N SER A 720 -12.56 -10.94 22.11
CA SER A 720 -13.01 -10.09 21.00
C SER A 720 -12.88 -8.58 21.23
N THR A 721 -12.77 -8.17 22.49
CA THR A 721 -12.48 -6.78 22.88
C THR A 721 -11.05 -6.37 22.50
N SER A 722 -10.12 -7.31 22.56
CA SER A 722 -8.70 -7.12 22.21
C SER A 722 -8.40 -7.53 20.77
N ALA A 723 -9.12 -8.52 20.25
CA ALA A 723 -8.91 -9.11 18.93
C ALA A 723 -10.21 -9.09 18.13
N GLU A 724 -10.45 -8.00 17.39
CA GLU A 724 -11.75 -7.75 16.74
C GLU A 724 -12.17 -8.86 15.75
N PHE A 725 -11.23 -9.50 15.07
CA PHE A 725 -11.52 -10.61 14.15
C PHE A 725 -12.22 -11.80 14.84
N MET A 726 -12.13 -11.93 16.16
CA MET A 726 -12.87 -12.95 16.90
C MET A 726 -14.38 -12.70 16.94
N LYS A 727 -14.83 -11.43 16.84
CA LYS A 727 -16.27 -11.08 16.78
C LYS A 727 -16.96 -11.76 15.60
N TYR A 728 -16.30 -11.82 14.45
CA TYR A 728 -16.81 -12.50 13.27
C TYR A 728 -17.13 -13.98 13.55
N SER A 729 -16.22 -14.67 14.24
CA SER A 729 -16.37 -16.08 14.61
C SER A 729 -17.60 -16.31 15.48
N ILE A 730 -17.85 -15.41 16.44
CA ILE A 730 -19.01 -15.45 17.32
C ILE A 730 -20.29 -15.30 16.51
N GLY A 731 -20.35 -14.33 15.59
CA GLY A 731 -21.51 -14.13 14.71
C GLY A 731 -21.85 -15.40 13.92
N VAL A 732 -20.85 -16.04 13.32
CA VAL A 732 -21.04 -17.32 12.60
C VAL A 732 -21.58 -18.42 13.52
N LEU A 733 -21.02 -18.56 14.72
CA LEU A 733 -21.46 -19.58 15.69
C LEU A 733 -22.87 -19.30 16.22
N ASP A 734 -23.24 -18.05 16.44
CA ASP A 734 -24.55 -17.65 16.96
C ASP A 734 -25.64 -17.91 15.92
N THR A 735 -25.46 -17.47 14.66
CA THR A 735 -26.40 -17.74 13.56
C THR A 735 -26.60 -19.25 13.35
N ARG A 736 -25.54 -20.05 13.49
CA ARG A 736 -25.61 -21.50 13.29
C ARG A 736 -26.16 -22.24 14.51
N SER A 737 -25.96 -21.72 15.71
CA SER A 737 -26.58 -22.25 16.94
C SER A 737 -28.11 -22.12 16.88
N GLN A 738 -28.64 -21.00 16.37
CA GLN A 738 -30.08 -20.83 16.15
C GLN A 738 -30.64 -21.88 15.18
N LEU A 739 -29.92 -22.23 14.12
CA LEU A 739 -30.29 -23.32 13.20
C LEU A 739 -30.23 -24.70 13.88
N MET A 740 -29.26 -24.93 14.78
CA MET A 740 -29.17 -26.16 15.56
C MET A 740 -30.31 -26.28 16.60
N GLU A 741 -30.75 -25.16 17.18
CA GLU A 741 -31.86 -25.10 18.12
C GLU A 741 -33.23 -25.26 17.45
N GLN A 742 -33.42 -24.72 16.24
CA GLN A 742 -34.67 -24.87 15.46
C GLN A 742 -34.96 -26.31 15.00
N GLN A 743 -33.97 -27.21 15.00
CA GLN A 743 -34.18 -28.64 14.73
C GLN A 743 -34.47 -29.49 15.99
N ILE A 744 -34.58 -28.86 17.17
CA ILE A 744 -34.97 -29.52 18.42
C ILE A 744 -36.30 -28.91 18.86
N PRO A 745 -37.45 -29.62 18.79
CA PRO A 745 -38.69 -29.07 19.32
C PRO A 745 -38.61 -29.00 20.84
N LEU A 746 -38.19 -27.84 21.36
CA LEU A 746 -38.05 -27.52 22.79
C LEU A 746 -39.36 -27.70 23.59
N GLN A 747 -40.51 -27.79 22.91
CA GLN A 747 -41.82 -28.02 23.54
C GLN A 747 -42.09 -29.49 23.91
N ALA A 748 -41.39 -30.47 23.33
CA ALA A 748 -41.59 -31.89 23.68
C ALA A 748 -40.85 -32.29 24.97
N VAL A 749 -39.68 -31.68 25.23
CA VAL A 749 -38.83 -32.00 26.39
C VAL A 749 -39.41 -31.46 27.71
N LEU A 750 -40.06 -30.28 27.66
CA LEU A 750 -40.69 -29.70 28.85
C LEU A 750 -41.94 -30.48 29.31
N HIS A 751 -42.64 -31.15 28.39
CA HIS A 751 -43.80 -32.00 28.73
C HIS A 751 -43.39 -33.39 29.25
N ALA A 752 -42.31 -33.98 28.75
CA ALA A 752 -41.83 -35.29 29.20
C ALA A 752 -41.12 -35.25 30.56
N ALA A 753 -40.45 -34.14 30.90
CA ALA A 753 -39.77 -33.96 32.19
C ALA A 753 -40.74 -33.85 33.40
N GLN A 754 -42.03 -33.59 33.17
CA GLN A 754 -43.06 -33.55 34.22
C GLN A 754 -43.74 -34.91 34.47
N SER A 755 -43.71 -35.83 33.50
CA SER A 755 -44.40 -37.13 33.63
C SER A 755 -43.54 -38.24 34.25
N VAL A 756 -42.23 -38.04 34.45
CA VAL A 756 -41.31 -39.09 34.94
C VAL A 756 -40.94 -38.93 36.43
N ARG A 757 -41.40 -37.87 37.11
CA ARG A 757 -41.19 -37.69 38.57
C ARG A 757 -42.14 -38.50 39.48
N SER A 758 -43.00 -39.35 38.93
CA SER A 758 -44.01 -40.12 39.69
C SER A 758 -43.84 -41.64 39.66
N ALA A 759 -42.74 -42.18 39.14
CA ALA A 759 -42.52 -43.62 39.10
C ALA A 759 -41.07 -44.00 39.45
N SER A 760 -40.75 -44.01 40.75
CA SER A 760 -39.51 -44.57 41.28
C SER A 760 -39.79 -45.44 42.49
N GLN A 761 -40.17 -46.71 42.27
CA GLN A 761 -39.94 -47.82 43.22
C GLN A 761 -39.88 -49.13 42.42
N LEU A 762 -38.72 -49.78 42.37
CA LEU A 762 -38.49 -51.20 42.74
C LEU A 762 -37.06 -51.66 42.35
N ASP A 763 -36.66 -52.75 43.03
CA ASP A 763 -35.32 -53.20 43.45
C ASP A 763 -34.30 -53.69 42.39
N PRO A 764 -33.00 -53.84 42.74
CA PRO A 764 -31.94 -54.27 41.82
C PRO A 764 -31.78 -55.80 41.73
N VAL A 765 -31.33 -56.29 40.58
CA VAL A 765 -30.91 -57.69 40.37
C VAL A 765 -29.51 -57.73 39.71
N GLU A 766 -28.65 -58.58 40.27
CA GLU A 766 -27.26 -58.89 39.89
C GLU A 766 -27.12 -59.91 38.73
N TYR A 767 -25.84 -60.10 38.32
CA TYR A 767 -25.18 -61.09 37.44
C TYR A 767 -24.91 -60.62 35.99
N GLY A 768 -23.73 -60.84 35.40
CA GLY A 768 -22.54 -61.59 35.82
C GLY A 768 -21.46 -61.55 34.72
N ASP A 769 -20.25 -61.98 35.08
CA ASP A 769 -19.04 -62.02 34.24
C ASP A 769 -19.19 -62.86 32.96
N GLY A 770 -18.49 -62.42 31.91
CA GLY A 770 -18.24 -63.19 30.69
C GLY A 770 -17.08 -62.58 29.89
N ASP A 771 -15.97 -63.32 29.82
CA ASP A 771 -14.80 -63.08 28.98
C ASP A 771 -15.15 -63.17 27.48
N ASP A 772 -14.55 -62.31 26.64
CA ASP A 772 -14.35 -62.61 25.21
C ASP A 772 -13.13 -61.87 24.64
N ASP A 773 -12.20 -62.64 24.06
CA ASP A 773 -10.93 -62.25 23.46
C ASP A 773 -11.11 -61.73 22.03
N SER A 774 -10.58 -60.54 21.72
CA SER A 774 -10.50 -59.97 20.35
C SER A 774 -9.09 -59.43 20.08
N PRO A 775 -8.38 -59.88 19.02
CA PRO A 775 -6.99 -59.54 18.78
C PRO A 775 -6.85 -58.29 17.90
N PHE A 776 -7.35 -57.13 18.34
CA PHE A 776 -7.08 -55.83 17.70
C PHE A 776 -7.10 -54.69 18.73
N THR A 777 -6.31 -54.83 19.79
CA THR A 777 -6.01 -53.76 20.75
C THR A 777 -4.55 -53.88 21.11
N ASP A 778 -3.68 -53.19 20.36
CA ASP A 778 -2.37 -52.69 20.80
C ASP A 778 -1.64 -52.13 19.57
N ASP A 779 -1.82 -50.82 19.33
CA ASP A 779 -0.90 -49.91 18.61
C ASP A 779 -1.55 -48.55 18.23
N LEU A 780 -2.78 -48.28 18.68
CA LEU A 780 -3.45 -46.97 18.51
C LEU A 780 -3.60 -46.16 19.81
N LEU A 781 -2.93 -46.55 20.89
CA LEU A 781 -2.91 -45.82 22.16
C LEU A 781 -1.46 -45.48 22.52
N LEU A 782 -1.06 -44.22 22.30
CA LEU A 782 0.10 -43.67 22.99
C LEU A 782 -0.34 -43.30 24.41
N SER A 783 0.31 -43.89 25.41
CA SER A 783 0.15 -43.57 26.83
C SER A 783 0.56 -42.11 27.11
N PRO A 784 -0.21 -41.36 27.92
CA PRO A 784 0.24 -40.09 28.47
C PRO A 784 1.04 -40.37 29.74
N ASN A 785 2.36 -40.17 29.70
CA ASN A 785 3.18 -39.83 30.88
C ASN A 785 4.60 -39.52 30.42
N ASP A 786 4.95 -38.24 30.46
CA ASP A 786 6.27 -37.68 30.78
C ASP A 786 6.11 -36.15 30.68
N GLY A 787 5.59 -35.55 31.75
CA GLY A 787 5.32 -34.11 31.83
C GLY A 787 4.81 -33.61 33.18
N ASP A 788 4.31 -34.51 34.03
CA ASP A 788 3.62 -34.13 35.28
C ASP A 788 4.56 -33.84 36.48
N GLU A 789 5.83 -34.29 36.47
CA GLU A 789 6.73 -34.05 37.60
C GLU A 789 7.22 -32.59 37.71
N VAL A 790 7.33 -31.89 36.57
CA VAL A 790 7.74 -30.47 36.54
C VAL A 790 6.59 -29.54 36.93
N TRP A 791 5.35 -29.93 36.63
CA TRP A 791 4.16 -29.13 36.87
C TRP A 791 3.72 -29.11 38.35
N GLN A 792 3.96 -30.21 39.08
CA GLN A 792 3.66 -30.31 40.52
C GLN A 792 4.57 -29.42 41.38
N GLN A 793 5.85 -29.24 41.02
CA GLN A 793 6.78 -28.36 41.75
C GLN A 793 6.43 -26.87 41.61
N GLN A 794 5.92 -26.43 40.45
CA GLN A 794 5.54 -25.03 40.24
C GLN A 794 4.20 -24.66 40.91
N LYS A 795 3.27 -25.63 41.05
CA LYS A 795 1.98 -25.42 41.73
C LYS A 795 2.13 -25.13 43.23
N GLN A 796 3.11 -25.74 43.89
CA GLN A 796 3.40 -25.48 45.31
C GLN A 796 4.02 -24.09 45.56
N GLN A 797 4.76 -23.52 44.59
CA GLN A 797 5.30 -22.17 44.70
C GLN A 797 4.23 -21.07 44.47
N GLN A 798 3.26 -21.29 43.58
CA GLN A 798 2.19 -20.32 43.32
C GLN A 798 1.09 -20.29 44.40
N GLN A 799 0.82 -21.42 45.07
CA GLN A 799 -0.16 -21.45 46.17
C GLN A 799 0.27 -20.67 47.42
N GLN A 800 1.56 -20.38 47.61
CA GLN A 800 2.03 -19.53 48.72
C GLN A 800 1.87 -18.03 48.47
N GLN A 801 1.64 -17.59 47.22
CA GLN A 801 1.50 -16.15 46.90
C GLN A 801 0.05 -15.66 46.79
N GLN A 802 -0.96 -16.54 46.75
CA GLN A 802 -2.37 -16.15 46.59
C GLN A 802 -3.15 -15.91 47.90
N GLN A 803 -2.52 -15.97 49.07
CA GLN A 803 -3.21 -15.73 50.37
C GLN A 803 -3.30 -14.25 50.79
N GLN A 804 -2.96 -13.29 49.93
CA GLN A 804 -3.06 -11.87 50.27
C GLN A 804 -3.62 -11.04 49.11
N GLN A 805 -4.94 -11.05 48.90
CA GLN A 805 -5.70 -9.89 48.40
C GLN A 805 -7.22 -10.13 48.41
N PRO A 806 -8.05 -9.14 48.82
CA PRO A 806 -9.51 -9.25 48.80
C PRO A 806 -10.12 -8.78 47.46
N PRO A 807 -11.37 -9.18 47.14
CA PRO A 807 -11.98 -8.96 45.83
C PRO A 807 -12.68 -7.59 45.70
N PRO A 808 -12.76 -6.97 44.51
CA PRO A 808 -13.64 -5.85 44.26
C PRO A 808 -14.97 -6.25 43.58
N ASN A 809 -15.96 -5.41 43.88
CA ASN A 809 -17.38 -5.53 43.60
C ASN A 809 -17.77 -5.43 42.11
N ALA A 810 -18.86 -6.12 41.79
CA ALA A 810 -19.63 -6.00 40.57
C ALA A 810 -20.39 -4.67 40.50
N PHE A 811 -20.39 -4.00 39.35
CA PHE A 811 -21.56 -3.31 38.79
C PHE A 811 -21.28 -2.87 37.33
N GLU A 812 -22.34 -2.95 36.51
CA GLU A 812 -22.54 -2.28 35.20
C GLU A 812 -22.13 -3.02 33.90
N GLN A 813 -22.98 -4.01 33.56
CA GLN A 813 -23.44 -4.26 32.19
C GLN A 813 -24.49 -3.20 31.81
N HIS A 814 -24.56 -2.75 30.54
CA HIS A 814 -25.78 -2.68 29.71
C HIS A 814 -25.57 -1.97 28.34
N TYR A 815 -26.23 -2.52 27.30
CA TYR A 815 -26.57 -1.96 25.97
C TYR A 815 -25.43 -1.79 24.93
N TYR A 816 -25.41 -2.39 23.73
CA TYR A 816 -26.44 -2.51 22.69
C TYR A 816 -26.05 -3.58 21.64
N GLY A 817 -27.04 -4.28 21.09
CA GLY A 817 -26.97 -4.95 19.79
C GLY A 817 -28.00 -4.33 18.84
N PHE A 818 -27.74 -4.34 17.53
CA PHE A 818 -28.75 -4.47 16.47
C PHE A 818 -28.09 -4.88 15.14
N GLU A 819 -28.85 -5.64 14.37
CA GLU A 819 -28.46 -6.63 13.36
C GLU A 819 -28.26 -6.08 11.93
N ALA A 820 -27.51 -6.85 11.15
CA ALA A 820 -27.45 -6.77 9.69
C ALA A 820 -28.42 -7.80 9.07
N SER A 821 -29.52 -7.30 8.52
CA SER A 821 -30.36 -8.01 7.55
C SER A 821 -30.66 -7.04 6.40
N GLY A 822 -30.07 -7.28 5.24
CA GLY A 822 -30.38 -6.51 4.04
C GLY A 822 -29.33 -6.68 2.97
N LEU A 823 -29.57 -7.61 2.03
CA LEU A 823 -29.26 -7.54 0.59
C LEU A 823 -29.43 -8.93 -0.03
N VAL A 824 -30.69 -9.30 -0.25
CA VAL A 824 -31.10 -10.24 -1.31
C VAL A 824 -32.34 -9.63 -1.93
N ASP A 825 -32.18 -8.92 -3.05
CA ASP A 825 -33.16 -8.87 -4.13
C ASP A 825 -32.65 -7.99 -5.27
N ALA A 826 -32.28 -8.64 -6.38
CA ALA A 826 -32.30 -8.04 -7.71
C ALA A 826 -32.53 -9.18 -8.71
N THR A 827 -33.80 -9.51 -8.89
CA THR A 827 -34.31 -10.40 -9.92
C THR A 827 -34.25 -9.73 -11.30
N LEU A 828 -33.92 -10.57 -12.27
CA LEU A 828 -33.97 -10.34 -13.70
C LEU A 828 -35.36 -9.87 -14.16
N SER A 829 -35.37 -8.87 -15.04
CA SER A 829 -36.51 -8.53 -15.89
C SER A 829 -36.01 -8.49 -17.34
N SER A 830 -36.52 -9.43 -18.12
CA SER A 830 -36.33 -9.57 -19.56
C SER A 830 -37.31 -8.66 -20.31
N SER A 831 -36.83 -7.92 -21.32
CA SER A 831 -37.63 -7.59 -22.50
C SER A 831 -36.75 -7.19 -23.69
N GLU A 832 -37.19 -7.64 -24.87
CA GLU A 832 -36.84 -7.18 -26.21
C GLU A 832 -35.68 -7.88 -26.94
N THR A 833 -36.04 -9.06 -27.45
CA THR A 833 -35.61 -9.58 -28.75
C THR A 833 -35.91 -8.60 -29.90
N HIS A 834 -34.89 -8.29 -30.71
CA HIS A 834 -35.08 -8.07 -32.15
C HIS A 834 -33.95 -8.76 -32.94
N GLN A 835 -34.38 -9.64 -33.84
CA GLN A 835 -33.61 -10.36 -34.86
C GLN A 835 -33.02 -9.38 -35.89
N PHE A 836 -31.83 -9.68 -36.43
CA PHE A 836 -31.58 -9.66 -37.89
C PHE A 836 -30.34 -10.52 -38.25
N TRP A 837 -30.64 -11.65 -38.90
CA TRP A 837 -29.98 -12.41 -39.98
C TRP A 837 -28.46 -12.45 -40.21
N ILE A 838 -27.99 -13.70 -40.31
CA ILE A 838 -26.84 -14.16 -41.09
C ILE A 838 -27.32 -14.41 -42.52
N ASP A 839 -26.67 -13.79 -43.51
CA ASP A 839 -26.33 -14.32 -44.83
C ASP A 839 -24.79 -14.24 -44.88
N GLY A 840 -23.98 -15.22 -45.30
CA GLY A 840 -24.08 -16.10 -46.44
C GLY A 840 -22.79 -15.91 -47.26
N ASP A 841 -22.00 -16.97 -47.39
CA ASP A 841 -20.87 -17.22 -48.31
C ASP A 841 -19.58 -16.37 -48.25
N GLY A 842 -18.44 -17.07 -48.07
CA GLY A 842 -17.07 -16.54 -48.21
C GLY A 842 -16.03 -17.38 -47.48
#